data_AF-A0A933CWF1-F1
#
_entry.id   AF-A0A933CWF1-F1
#
_cell.length_a   1.000
_cell.length_b   1.000
_cell.length_c   1.000
_cell.angle_alpha   90.00
_cell.angle_beta   90.00
_cell.angle_gamma   90.00
#
_symmetry.space_group_name_H-M   'P 1'
#
loop_
_entity.id
_entity.type
_entity.pdbx_description
1 polymer ?
#
loop_
_entity_poly.entity_id
_entity_poly.type
_entity_poly.pdbx_seq_one_letter_code
_entity_poly.pdbx_strand_id
1 'polypeptide(L)'
;MSEETKPTEEAEIHDPDFQFVLKELLSAYQPILEEELERAKAPERLKKEAQAKPPSCEDELELANRIFDKFLTEEVAVRLLPAEGRQMLGPIERWRWCLWHVRCCVIFGWLVCRGPRTFRAFVYYLYRYWICIRRALGTPVSSPLTAEEQQDFQTLVQALAGAYKPYLTDQLATVEFPAGIPDEVLTGKIDCLEGEEEWAAVFERFLTVDTAPALLGKAAFEAHSKEPFFWFCRCWCLCAIRFGCCLAHARGFIHVLRCLLSYRRCLRECFQPLRCEITRPTGCTEEEPNPTVGGLTVAVVGTAAGAFFNHYTLEVRKVEGQDCQDDAGWQTGPAIVAYPGGAPMGSAPVINGILGWIKTTVLGPGSYEVRVCVYPTQGSRARQCCCIEFNLFKKMVWIERVAGAPVLTPPGPFVFDAPVANASPGGVVVPVGCCVTVRGTAFVGDCNKRKIKCVDLRYGLGFLPGPGMPGFNPADYFGSLLAPFGPICYEPPDEGLKRAPWNEIISRALTTHFVQTTIELFGQTITVYKLQDFCFDSANQLPPCPDATHHCRSGKYTLLLDVTDTLGNHYYDTQHVWFDNKPIHAEFSGLEGLKSCEDMGLKKFVPPGAPCAGPWPMNLLGIAYDEYIDNADLTYPSDNFDYYSLWITRQGGPTYAVPITPVLPPIFGPDPLKGTTRVGDPGTRCELSIPGCPPPAFPARFPGVLTKLDLRIFDAVCAAVLPPPLAPPPGFALERGKCCGYAFQLYAQDKTWSDAGPGWCHRIWTPPWAVCICNDVDERPTEIVR
;
A
#
# COMPACT_ATOMS: atom_id res chain seq x y z
N MET A 1 -2.28 37.45 -33.23
CA MET A 1 -1.84 36.67 -34.40
C MET A 1 -3.09 36.15 -35.07
N SER A 2 -3.14 36.25 -36.40
CA SER A 2 -4.32 36.05 -37.25
C SER A 2 -5.10 34.77 -36.94
N GLU A 3 -6.43 34.90 -36.85
CA GLU A 3 -7.35 33.78 -37.09
C GLU A 3 -7.06 33.21 -38.47
N GLU A 4 -6.26 32.15 -38.54
CA GLU A 4 -6.26 31.28 -39.72
C GLU A 4 -7.63 30.61 -39.79
N THR A 5 -8.45 31.12 -40.70
CA THR A 5 -9.74 30.56 -41.11
C THR A 5 -9.64 29.04 -41.26
N LYS A 6 -10.29 28.29 -40.36
CA LYS A 6 -10.55 26.86 -40.55
C LYS A 6 -11.21 26.70 -41.93
N PRO A 7 -10.70 25.81 -42.82
CA PRO A 7 -11.35 25.59 -44.11
C PRO A 7 -12.78 25.09 -43.88
N THR A 8 -13.74 25.72 -44.55
CA THR A 8 -15.15 25.30 -44.52
C THR A 8 -15.31 23.89 -45.10
N GLU A 9 -16.36 23.16 -44.71
CA GLU A 9 -16.68 21.82 -45.27
C GLU A 9 -16.64 21.80 -46.80
N GLU A 10 -17.14 22.88 -47.39
CA GLU A 10 -17.18 23.09 -48.83
C GLU A 10 -15.77 23.17 -49.45
N ALA A 11 -14.82 23.84 -48.79
CA ALA A 11 -13.44 23.90 -49.26
C ALA A 11 -12.69 22.56 -49.15
N GLU A 12 -12.99 21.73 -48.13
CA GLU A 12 -12.38 20.40 -47.96
C GLU A 12 -12.86 19.40 -49.01
N ILE A 13 -14.14 19.44 -49.39
CA ILE A 13 -14.70 18.55 -50.40
C ILE A 13 -14.06 18.83 -51.77
N HIS A 14 -13.75 20.08 -52.10
CA HIS A 14 -13.14 20.44 -53.39
C HIS A 14 -11.62 20.25 -53.47
N ASP A 15 -10.97 19.79 -52.40
CA ASP A 15 -9.54 19.54 -52.38
C ASP A 15 -9.16 18.34 -53.29
N PRO A 16 -8.15 18.45 -54.18
CA PRO A 16 -7.79 17.38 -55.11
C PRO A 16 -7.35 16.08 -54.43
N ASP A 17 -6.67 16.17 -53.28
CA ASP A 17 -6.26 14.99 -52.52
C ASP A 17 -7.46 14.33 -51.83
N PHE A 18 -8.44 15.12 -51.35
CA PHE A 18 -9.71 14.60 -50.85
C PHE A 18 -10.47 13.80 -51.92
N GLN A 19 -10.64 14.40 -53.10
CA GLN A 19 -11.38 13.81 -54.21
C GLN A 19 -10.75 12.50 -54.68
N PHE A 20 -9.42 12.44 -54.70
CA PHE A 20 -8.70 11.21 -54.98
C PHE A 20 -9.01 10.13 -53.91
N VAL A 21 -8.84 10.46 -52.63
CA VAL A 21 -9.08 9.49 -51.54
C VAL A 21 -10.54 9.03 -51.51
N LEU A 22 -11.49 9.93 -51.73
CA LEU A 22 -12.91 9.60 -51.83
C LEU A 22 -13.17 8.62 -52.96
N LYS A 23 -12.59 8.86 -54.15
CA LYS A 23 -12.73 7.98 -55.31
C LYS A 23 -12.20 6.57 -55.02
N GLU A 24 -11.03 6.46 -54.39
CA GLU A 24 -10.46 5.16 -54.01
C GLU A 24 -11.33 4.43 -52.97
N LEU A 25 -11.87 5.16 -51.99
CA LEU A 25 -12.78 4.59 -50.99
C LEU A 25 -14.06 4.04 -51.64
N LEU A 26 -14.68 4.81 -52.54
CA LEU A 26 -15.87 4.38 -53.27
C LEU A 26 -15.58 3.17 -54.17
N SER A 27 -14.42 3.15 -54.82
CA SER A 27 -13.96 2.04 -55.66
C SER A 27 -13.74 0.75 -54.87
N ALA A 28 -13.32 0.85 -53.60
CA ALA A 28 -13.19 -0.30 -52.71
C ALA A 28 -14.55 -0.91 -52.32
N TYR A 29 -15.59 -0.07 -52.15
CA TYR A 29 -16.95 -0.51 -51.82
C TYR A 29 -17.75 -1.03 -53.03
N GLN A 30 -17.51 -0.49 -54.22
CA GLN A 30 -18.25 -0.82 -55.43
C GLN A 30 -18.46 -2.33 -55.67
N PRO A 31 -17.42 -3.20 -55.68
CA PRO A 31 -17.63 -4.63 -55.97
C PRO A 31 -18.49 -5.35 -54.91
N ILE A 32 -18.48 -4.86 -53.67
CA ILE A 32 -19.26 -5.47 -52.58
C ILE A 32 -20.73 -5.10 -52.73
N LEU A 33 -21.01 -3.85 -53.10
CA LEU A 33 -22.39 -3.42 -53.37
C LEU A 33 -22.97 -4.10 -54.62
N GLU A 34 -22.16 -4.33 -55.64
CA GLU A 34 -22.56 -5.12 -56.81
C GLU A 34 -22.93 -6.56 -56.41
N GLU A 35 -22.11 -7.22 -55.56
CA GLU A 35 -22.43 -8.54 -55.00
C GLU A 35 -23.74 -8.55 -54.18
N GLU A 36 -23.94 -7.57 -53.30
CA GLU A 36 -25.16 -7.45 -52.49
C GLU A 36 -26.40 -7.13 -53.34
N LEU A 37 -26.24 -6.32 -54.38
CA LEU A 37 -27.31 -6.01 -55.33
C LEU A 37 -27.73 -7.27 -56.11
N GLU A 38 -26.77 -8.11 -56.52
CA GLU A 38 -27.07 -9.39 -57.15
C GLU A 38 -27.74 -10.37 -56.18
N ARG A 39 -27.34 -10.40 -54.89
CA ARG A 39 -28.02 -11.19 -53.84
C ARG A 39 -29.46 -10.71 -53.63
N ALA A 40 -29.68 -9.40 -53.58
CA ALA A 40 -31.01 -8.81 -53.42
C ALA A 40 -31.96 -9.16 -54.58
N LYS A 41 -31.42 -9.33 -55.80
CA LYS A 41 -32.18 -9.80 -56.98
C LYS A 41 -32.52 -11.30 -56.94
N ALA A 42 -31.93 -12.08 -56.02
CA ALA A 42 -32.07 -13.55 -55.95
C ALA A 42 -32.46 -14.06 -54.54
N PRO A 43 -33.69 -13.79 -54.05
CA PRO A 43 -34.09 -14.07 -52.67
C PRO A 43 -34.04 -15.55 -52.26
N GLU A 44 -34.33 -16.48 -53.18
CA GLU A 44 -34.25 -17.92 -52.89
C GLU A 44 -32.81 -18.44 -52.80
N ARG A 45 -31.88 -17.80 -53.52
CA ARG A 45 -30.45 -18.08 -53.40
C ARG A 45 -29.92 -17.55 -52.06
N LEU A 46 -30.34 -16.34 -51.68
CA LEU A 46 -29.98 -15.73 -50.39
C LEU A 46 -30.44 -16.60 -49.20
N LYS A 47 -31.66 -17.15 -49.23
CA LYS A 47 -32.15 -18.08 -48.19
C LYS A 47 -31.27 -19.33 -48.07
N LYS A 48 -30.89 -19.93 -49.20
CA LYS A 48 -30.00 -21.11 -49.22
C LYS A 48 -28.61 -20.78 -48.70
N GLU A 49 -28.04 -19.64 -49.09
CA GLU A 49 -26.74 -19.16 -48.63
C GLU A 49 -26.75 -18.89 -47.11
N ALA A 50 -27.78 -18.23 -46.60
CA ALA A 50 -27.94 -17.94 -45.17
C ALA A 50 -28.12 -19.21 -44.31
N GLN A 51 -28.78 -20.24 -44.83
CA GLN A 51 -28.92 -21.53 -44.15
C GLN A 51 -27.63 -22.37 -44.19
N ALA A 52 -26.87 -22.29 -45.29
CA ALA A 52 -25.65 -23.07 -45.48
C ALA A 52 -24.43 -22.45 -44.76
N LYS A 53 -24.42 -21.14 -44.55
CA LYS A 53 -23.30 -20.40 -43.95
C LYS A 53 -23.78 -19.56 -42.76
N PRO A 54 -23.73 -20.08 -41.52
CA PRO A 54 -24.08 -19.28 -40.34
C PRO A 54 -23.10 -18.11 -40.17
N PRO A 55 -23.51 -16.99 -39.54
CA PRO A 55 -22.65 -15.84 -39.33
C PRO A 55 -21.35 -16.22 -38.61
N SER A 56 -20.21 -15.79 -39.18
CA SER A 56 -18.87 -16.05 -38.63
C SER A 56 -18.08 -14.76 -38.51
N CYS A 57 -17.35 -14.59 -37.40
CA CYS A 57 -16.43 -13.46 -37.22
C CYS A 57 -15.31 -13.45 -38.27
N GLU A 58 -14.94 -14.60 -38.84
CA GLU A 58 -13.95 -14.70 -39.92
C GLU A 58 -14.47 -14.09 -41.23
N ASP A 59 -15.75 -14.27 -41.55
CA ASP A 59 -16.36 -13.72 -42.77
C ASP A 59 -16.40 -12.18 -42.70
N GLU A 60 -16.66 -11.63 -41.51
CA GLU A 60 -16.59 -10.18 -41.28
C GLU A 60 -15.17 -9.65 -41.44
N LEU A 61 -14.16 -10.37 -40.92
CA LEU A 61 -12.77 -9.98 -41.07
C LEU A 61 -12.30 -10.08 -42.53
N GLU A 62 -12.71 -11.12 -43.26
CA GLU A 62 -12.42 -11.24 -44.69
C GLU A 62 -13.03 -10.08 -45.48
N LEU A 63 -14.28 -9.72 -45.18
CA LEU A 63 -14.93 -8.56 -45.79
C LEU A 63 -14.20 -7.25 -45.47
N ALA A 64 -13.79 -7.04 -44.21
CA ALA A 64 -13.00 -5.88 -43.82
C ALA A 64 -11.68 -5.79 -44.60
N ASN A 65 -10.94 -6.88 -44.72
CA ASN A 65 -9.70 -6.91 -45.51
C ASN A 65 -9.99 -6.64 -47.00
N ARG A 66 -11.03 -7.23 -47.60
CA ARG A 66 -11.37 -6.96 -49.01
C ARG A 66 -11.59 -5.46 -49.31
N ILE A 67 -12.17 -4.73 -48.36
CA ILE A 67 -12.40 -3.27 -48.45
C ILE A 67 -11.08 -2.53 -48.21
N PHE A 68 -10.50 -2.71 -47.03
CA PHE A 68 -9.46 -1.83 -46.54
C PHE A 68 -8.07 -2.11 -47.14
N ASP A 69 -7.84 -3.30 -47.69
CA ASP A 69 -6.62 -3.62 -48.45
C ASP A 69 -6.55 -2.86 -49.76
N LYS A 70 -7.72 -2.67 -50.41
CA LYS A 70 -7.82 -1.89 -51.64
C LYS A 70 -7.77 -0.40 -51.37
N PHE A 71 -8.33 0.06 -50.25
CA PHE A 71 -8.40 1.47 -49.93
C PHE A 71 -7.10 2.04 -49.34
N LEU A 72 -6.49 1.39 -48.34
CA LEU A 72 -5.33 1.95 -47.62
C LEU A 72 -4.01 1.66 -48.33
N THR A 73 -3.86 2.19 -49.54
CA THR A 73 -2.62 2.15 -50.31
C THR A 73 -1.62 3.22 -49.84
N GLU A 74 -0.35 3.06 -50.22
CA GLU A 74 0.70 4.06 -49.97
C GLU A 74 0.33 5.44 -50.51
N GLU A 75 -0.27 5.52 -51.70
CA GLU A 75 -0.69 6.78 -52.31
C GLU A 75 -1.86 7.42 -51.55
N VAL A 76 -2.85 6.63 -51.15
CA VAL A 76 -3.98 7.11 -50.33
C VAL A 76 -3.47 7.65 -48.99
N ALA A 77 -2.54 6.94 -48.35
CA ALA A 77 -1.94 7.35 -47.08
C ALA A 77 -1.23 8.70 -47.17
N VAL A 78 -0.40 8.90 -48.21
CA VAL A 78 0.28 10.18 -48.43
C VAL A 78 -0.71 11.31 -48.66
N ARG A 79 -1.76 11.08 -49.47
CA ARG A 79 -2.75 12.11 -49.81
C ARG A 79 -3.70 12.44 -48.64
N LEU A 80 -3.95 11.50 -47.74
CA LEU A 80 -4.68 11.73 -46.48
C LEU A 80 -3.95 12.70 -45.55
N LEU A 81 -2.61 12.66 -45.54
CA LEU A 81 -1.80 13.49 -44.66
C LEU A 81 -1.79 14.96 -45.13
N PRO A 82 -1.85 15.93 -44.19
CA PRO A 82 -1.61 17.33 -44.52
C PRO A 82 -0.13 17.57 -44.86
N ALA A 83 0.20 18.72 -45.44
CA ALA A 83 1.54 19.03 -45.94
C ALA A 83 2.62 18.92 -44.85
N GLU A 84 2.28 19.39 -43.64
CA GLU A 84 3.10 19.33 -42.44
C GLU A 84 3.40 17.88 -42.04
N GLY A 85 2.41 16.99 -42.18
CA GLY A 85 2.55 15.56 -41.92
C GLY A 85 3.47 14.87 -42.91
N ARG A 86 3.35 15.20 -44.20
CA ARG A 86 4.24 14.68 -45.25
C ARG A 86 5.69 15.13 -45.02
N GLN A 87 5.88 16.38 -44.62
CA GLN A 87 7.20 16.92 -44.30
C GLN A 87 7.81 16.25 -43.06
N MET A 88 7.02 16.05 -41.99
CA MET A 88 7.47 15.44 -40.74
C MET A 88 7.87 13.97 -40.92
N LEU A 89 7.05 13.20 -41.63
CA LEU A 89 7.25 11.76 -41.81
C LEU A 89 8.34 11.44 -42.84
N GLY A 90 8.54 12.34 -43.81
CA GLY A 90 9.50 12.12 -44.89
C GLY A 90 9.11 10.94 -45.79
N PRO A 91 10.09 10.26 -46.42
CA PRO A 91 9.84 9.15 -47.34
C PRO A 91 9.06 8.01 -46.68
N ILE A 92 8.12 7.42 -47.44
CA ILE A 92 7.17 6.41 -46.92
C ILE A 92 7.85 5.16 -46.37
N GLU A 93 9.04 4.83 -46.87
CA GLU A 93 9.85 3.71 -46.41
C GLU A 93 10.16 3.78 -44.91
N ARG A 94 10.25 5.01 -44.35
CA ARG A 94 10.53 5.22 -42.92
C ARG A 94 9.34 4.88 -42.03
N TRP A 95 8.13 5.02 -42.53
CA TRP A 95 6.89 4.89 -41.74
C TRP A 95 5.89 3.89 -42.35
N ARG A 96 6.32 3.06 -43.30
CA ARG A 96 5.50 2.01 -43.92
C ARG A 96 4.88 1.07 -42.87
N TRP A 97 5.62 0.77 -41.80
CA TRP A 97 5.11 -0.02 -40.68
C TRP A 97 3.89 0.66 -40.01
N CYS A 98 3.92 1.99 -39.90
CA CYS A 98 2.83 2.78 -39.32
C CYS A 98 1.58 2.71 -40.20
N LEU A 99 1.72 2.74 -41.53
CA LEU A 99 0.60 2.56 -42.45
C LEU A 99 -0.07 1.18 -42.26
N TRP A 100 0.73 0.11 -42.13
CA TRP A 100 0.19 -1.22 -41.88
C TRP A 100 -0.50 -1.32 -40.51
N HIS A 101 0.04 -0.67 -39.49
CA HIS A 101 -0.60 -0.54 -38.19
C HIS A 101 -1.94 0.19 -38.31
N VAL A 102 -1.98 1.35 -38.98
CA VAL A 102 -3.20 2.15 -39.23
C VAL A 102 -4.28 1.31 -39.93
N ARG A 103 -3.91 0.45 -40.88
CA ARG A 103 -4.86 -0.48 -41.50
C ARG A 103 -5.47 -1.45 -40.49
N CYS A 104 -4.67 -2.03 -39.59
CA CYS A 104 -5.20 -2.84 -38.50
C CYS A 104 -6.15 -2.04 -37.60
N CYS A 105 -5.87 -0.75 -37.37
CA CYS A 105 -6.70 0.15 -36.58
C CYS A 105 -8.07 0.42 -37.23
N VAL A 106 -8.12 0.70 -38.55
CA VAL A 106 -9.39 0.87 -39.28
C VAL A 106 -10.23 -0.41 -39.24
N ILE A 107 -9.61 -1.55 -39.53
CA ILE A 107 -10.29 -2.86 -39.50
C ILE A 107 -10.85 -3.15 -38.11
N PHE A 108 -10.06 -2.94 -37.06
CA PHE A 108 -10.47 -3.18 -35.69
C PHE A 108 -11.67 -2.30 -35.31
N GLY A 109 -11.59 -0.98 -35.55
CA GLY A 109 -12.70 -0.05 -35.29
C GLY A 109 -13.97 -0.41 -36.05
N TRP A 110 -13.83 -0.85 -37.29
CA TRP A 110 -14.97 -1.30 -38.10
C TRP A 110 -15.62 -2.57 -37.53
N LEU A 111 -14.84 -3.57 -37.11
CA LEU A 111 -15.37 -4.83 -36.58
C LEU A 111 -16.10 -4.65 -35.24
N VAL A 112 -15.51 -3.89 -34.32
CA VAL A 112 -16.05 -3.71 -32.97
C VAL A 112 -17.31 -2.84 -32.93
N CYS A 113 -17.46 -1.90 -33.87
CA CYS A 113 -18.65 -1.06 -33.98
C CYS A 113 -19.72 -1.61 -34.94
N ARG A 114 -19.46 -2.72 -35.64
CA ARG A 114 -20.45 -3.31 -36.56
C ARG A 114 -21.52 -4.07 -35.78
N GLY A 115 -22.55 -3.36 -35.32
CA GLY A 115 -23.70 -3.89 -34.58
C GLY A 115 -23.44 -4.10 -33.08
N PRO A 116 -24.46 -4.48 -32.29
CA PRO A 116 -24.32 -4.68 -30.85
C PRO A 116 -23.39 -5.87 -30.56
N ARG A 117 -22.34 -5.64 -29.77
CA ARG A 117 -21.36 -6.68 -29.40
C ARG A 117 -21.34 -6.91 -27.90
N THR A 118 -21.05 -8.14 -27.50
CA THR A 118 -20.71 -8.46 -26.11
C THR A 118 -19.22 -8.22 -25.85
N PHE A 119 -18.84 -8.06 -24.58
CA PHE A 119 -17.42 -7.95 -24.21
C PHE A 119 -16.56 -9.13 -24.70
N ARG A 120 -17.14 -10.35 -24.77
CA ARG A 120 -16.45 -11.53 -25.32
C ARG A 120 -16.12 -11.38 -26.81
N ALA A 121 -17.02 -10.82 -27.59
CA ALA A 121 -16.77 -10.54 -29.02
C ALA A 121 -15.70 -9.44 -29.18
N PHE A 122 -15.71 -8.42 -28.31
CA PHE A 122 -14.67 -7.40 -28.25
C PHE A 122 -13.29 -8.00 -27.98
N VAL A 123 -13.16 -8.89 -27.01
CA VAL A 123 -11.90 -9.59 -26.70
C VAL A 123 -11.41 -10.42 -27.90
N TYR A 124 -12.32 -11.07 -28.64
CA TYR A 124 -11.95 -11.81 -29.85
C TYR A 124 -11.43 -10.88 -30.96
N TYR A 125 -12.08 -9.74 -31.23
CA TYR A 125 -11.55 -8.80 -32.21
C TYR A 125 -10.28 -8.10 -31.74
N LEU A 126 -10.10 -7.89 -30.43
CA LEU A 126 -8.85 -7.43 -29.84
C LEU A 126 -7.74 -8.45 -30.10
N TYR A 127 -8.00 -9.75 -29.99
CA TYR A 127 -7.05 -10.81 -30.34
C TYR A 127 -6.62 -10.73 -31.82
N ARG A 128 -7.58 -10.53 -32.73
CA ARG A 128 -7.28 -10.38 -34.17
C ARG A 128 -6.52 -9.10 -34.50
N TYR A 129 -6.87 -8.01 -33.82
CA TYR A 129 -6.15 -6.73 -33.90
C TYR A 129 -4.71 -6.88 -33.42
N TRP A 130 -4.50 -7.53 -32.27
CA TRP A 130 -3.18 -7.81 -31.72
C TRP A 130 -2.30 -8.62 -32.68
N ILE A 131 -2.83 -9.70 -33.26
CA ILE A 131 -2.12 -10.48 -34.29
C ILE A 131 -1.77 -9.61 -35.51
N CYS A 132 -2.71 -8.77 -35.97
CA CYS A 132 -2.50 -7.90 -37.13
C CYS A 132 -1.34 -6.93 -36.90
N ILE A 133 -1.30 -6.26 -35.74
CA ILE A 133 -0.24 -5.31 -35.40
C ILE A 133 1.11 -6.00 -35.26
N ARG A 134 1.16 -7.10 -34.51
CA ARG A 134 2.38 -7.90 -34.32
C ARG A 134 2.97 -8.37 -35.64
N ARG A 135 2.12 -8.75 -36.60
CA ARG A 135 2.55 -9.05 -37.98
C ARG A 135 3.06 -7.79 -38.71
N ALA A 136 2.36 -6.66 -38.60
CA ALA A 136 2.74 -5.40 -39.26
C ALA A 136 4.10 -4.86 -38.79
N LEU A 137 4.48 -5.13 -37.53
CA LEU A 137 5.74 -4.70 -36.92
C LEU A 137 6.88 -5.73 -37.05
N GLY A 138 6.65 -6.84 -37.74
CA GLY A 138 7.67 -7.90 -37.88
C GLY A 138 7.91 -8.73 -36.62
N THR A 139 6.98 -8.70 -35.65
CA THR A 139 7.00 -9.48 -34.41
C THR A 139 5.79 -10.42 -34.31
N PRO A 140 5.57 -11.33 -35.29
CA PRO A 140 4.34 -12.12 -35.38
C PRO A 140 4.10 -12.98 -34.14
N VAL A 141 2.84 -13.07 -33.72
CA VAL A 141 2.40 -13.90 -32.59
C VAL A 141 2.55 -15.39 -32.92
N SER A 142 3.11 -16.15 -31.99
CA SER A 142 3.33 -17.60 -32.13
C SER A 142 2.02 -18.39 -32.09
N SER A 143 2.02 -19.56 -32.74
CA SER A 143 0.91 -20.53 -32.67
C SER A 143 1.47 -21.93 -32.39
N PRO A 144 1.35 -22.47 -31.16
CA PRO A 144 0.65 -21.90 -29.99
C PRO A 144 1.38 -20.70 -29.35
N LEU A 145 0.66 -19.94 -28.49
CA LEU A 145 1.20 -18.78 -27.78
C LEU A 145 2.31 -19.17 -26.79
N THR A 146 3.34 -18.35 -26.69
CA THR A 146 4.34 -18.41 -25.61
C THR A 146 3.76 -17.86 -24.30
N ALA A 147 4.44 -18.13 -23.17
CA ALA A 147 4.02 -17.61 -21.86
C ALA A 147 4.04 -16.08 -21.80
N GLU A 148 5.01 -15.43 -22.45
CA GLU A 148 5.12 -13.97 -22.55
C GLU A 148 3.96 -13.40 -23.38
N GLU A 149 3.69 -13.98 -24.56
CA GLU A 149 2.56 -13.58 -25.40
C GLU A 149 1.20 -13.79 -24.72
N GLN A 150 1.06 -14.84 -23.91
CA GLN A 150 -0.15 -15.07 -23.10
C GLN A 150 -0.33 -13.97 -22.04
N GLN A 151 0.75 -13.58 -21.36
CA GLN A 151 0.73 -12.50 -20.37
C GLN A 151 0.45 -11.14 -21.02
N ASP A 152 1.05 -10.86 -22.20
CA ASP A 152 0.78 -9.67 -22.98
C ASP A 152 -0.71 -9.57 -23.33
N PHE A 153 -1.29 -10.64 -23.85
CA PHE A 153 -2.70 -10.64 -24.22
C PHE A 153 -3.62 -10.49 -22.99
N GLN A 154 -3.29 -11.12 -21.85
CA GLN A 154 -4.02 -10.91 -20.60
C GLN A 154 -4.00 -9.45 -20.14
N THR A 155 -2.84 -8.79 -20.25
CA THR A 155 -2.68 -7.36 -19.94
C THR A 155 -3.59 -6.50 -20.81
N LEU A 156 -3.66 -6.79 -22.11
CA LEU A 156 -4.54 -6.07 -23.03
C LEU A 156 -6.03 -6.28 -22.69
N VAL A 157 -6.44 -7.50 -22.33
CA VAL A 157 -7.83 -7.78 -21.95
C VAL A 157 -8.22 -7.06 -20.65
N GLN A 158 -7.33 -7.04 -19.66
CA GLN A 158 -7.55 -6.33 -18.39
C GLN A 158 -7.66 -4.82 -18.62
N ALA A 159 -6.76 -4.25 -19.43
CA ALA A 159 -6.79 -2.83 -19.76
C ALA A 159 -8.06 -2.46 -20.54
N LEU A 160 -8.48 -3.28 -21.51
CA LEU A 160 -9.72 -3.06 -22.25
C LEU A 160 -10.94 -3.15 -21.31
N ALA A 161 -10.96 -4.09 -20.36
CA ALA A 161 -12.01 -4.18 -19.35
C ALA A 161 -12.07 -2.92 -18.47
N GLY A 162 -10.91 -2.42 -18.04
CA GLY A 162 -10.78 -1.17 -17.28
C GLY A 162 -11.27 0.06 -18.05
N ALA A 163 -10.99 0.12 -19.35
CA ALA A 163 -11.44 1.21 -20.23
C ALA A 163 -12.95 1.13 -20.55
N TYR A 164 -13.50 -0.08 -20.67
CA TYR A 164 -14.89 -0.34 -21.02
C TYR A 164 -15.85 -0.17 -19.84
N LYS A 165 -15.41 -0.45 -18.60
CA LYS A 165 -16.26 -0.39 -17.41
C LYS A 165 -16.88 0.99 -17.15
N PRO A 166 -16.16 2.13 -17.23
CA PRO A 166 -16.77 3.44 -17.01
C PRO A 166 -17.77 3.80 -18.12
N TYR A 167 -17.55 3.35 -19.35
CA TYR A 167 -18.53 3.55 -20.44
C TYR A 167 -19.88 2.90 -20.13
N LEU A 168 -19.90 1.71 -19.51
CA LEU A 168 -21.15 1.09 -19.06
C LEU A 168 -21.85 1.92 -17.96
N THR A 169 -21.08 2.54 -17.07
CA THR A 169 -21.62 3.44 -16.03
C THR A 169 -22.18 4.73 -16.63
N ASP A 170 -21.47 5.33 -17.59
CA ASP A 170 -21.88 6.56 -18.29
C ASP A 170 -23.18 6.31 -19.09
N GLN A 171 -23.28 5.17 -19.78
CA GLN A 171 -24.51 4.74 -20.48
C GLN A 171 -25.68 4.45 -19.53
N LEU A 172 -25.41 3.99 -18.30
CA LEU A 172 -26.46 3.80 -17.30
C LEU A 172 -26.98 5.15 -16.78
N ALA A 173 -26.11 6.15 -16.67
CA ALA A 173 -26.49 7.49 -16.24
C ALA A 173 -27.37 8.23 -17.27
N THR A 174 -27.23 7.96 -18.57
CA THR A 174 -28.04 8.58 -19.64
C THR A 174 -29.44 7.97 -19.79
N VAL A 175 -29.72 6.84 -19.14
CA VAL A 175 -31.06 6.22 -19.08
C VAL A 175 -31.95 6.89 -18.02
N GLU A 176 -31.34 7.54 -17.04
CA GLU A 176 -32.06 8.29 -16.02
C GLU A 176 -32.34 9.71 -16.53
N PHE A 177 -33.59 10.02 -16.84
CA PHE A 177 -34.07 11.38 -17.16
C PHE A 177 -34.76 12.02 -15.95
N PRO A 178 -34.03 12.41 -14.89
CA PRO A 178 -34.64 12.91 -13.65
C PRO A 178 -35.46 14.20 -13.84
N ALA A 179 -35.26 14.95 -14.95
CA ALA A 179 -35.97 16.18 -15.28
C ALA A 179 -36.96 16.07 -16.46
N GLY A 180 -37.21 14.87 -17.00
CA GLY A 180 -38.05 14.64 -18.19
C GLY A 180 -37.26 14.44 -19.49
N ILE A 181 -37.95 14.00 -20.56
CA ILE A 181 -37.34 13.74 -21.88
C ILE A 181 -36.90 15.09 -22.50
N PRO A 182 -35.64 15.25 -22.96
CA PRO A 182 -35.15 16.50 -23.56
C PRO A 182 -35.99 16.96 -24.76
N ASP A 183 -36.21 18.28 -24.89
CA ASP A 183 -37.01 18.88 -25.98
C ASP A 183 -36.47 18.55 -27.38
N GLU A 184 -35.17 18.29 -27.51
CA GLU A 184 -34.52 17.88 -28.77
C GLU A 184 -34.97 16.49 -29.23
N VAL A 185 -35.27 15.59 -28.28
CA VAL A 185 -35.87 14.27 -28.54
C VAL A 185 -37.33 14.43 -28.98
N LEU A 186 -38.08 15.30 -28.30
CA LEU A 186 -39.50 15.55 -28.59
C LEU A 186 -39.71 16.30 -29.91
N THR A 187 -38.74 17.13 -30.32
CA THR A 187 -38.79 17.89 -31.58
C THR A 187 -38.15 17.17 -32.76
N GLY A 188 -37.62 15.96 -32.56
CA GLY A 188 -36.99 15.15 -33.62
C GLY A 188 -35.70 15.76 -34.16
N LYS A 189 -35.02 16.59 -33.35
CA LYS A 189 -33.76 17.26 -33.71
C LYS A 189 -32.51 16.53 -33.17
N ILE A 190 -32.66 15.28 -32.73
CA ILE A 190 -31.53 14.45 -32.30
C ILE A 190 -30.56 14.28 -33.48
N ASP A 191 -29.29 14.56 -33.23
CA ASP A 191 -28.24 14.14 -34.14
C ASP A 191 -28.09 12.62 -34.06
N CYS A 192 -28.43 11.92 -35.13
CA CYS A 192 -28.30 10.46 -35.18
C CYS A 192 -26.82 9.98 -35.18
N LEU A 193 -25.86 10.92 -35.15
CA LEU A 193 -24.42 10.68 -34.98
C LEU A 193 -23.93 10.89 -33.53
N GLU A 194 -24.81 11.35 -32.63
CA GLU A 194 -24.51 11.51 -31.19
C GLU A 194 -24.19 10.13 -30.56
N GLY A 195 -23.07 10.03 -29.82
CA GLY A 195 -22.55 8.79 -29.22
C GLY A 195 -21.26 8.24 -29.87
N GLU A 196 -20.82 8.74 -31.03
CA GLU A 196 -19.52 8.36 -31.62
C GLU A 196 -18.33 8.78 -30.74
N GLU A 197 -18.44 9.89 -30.00
CA GLU A 197 -17.40 10.38 -29.08
C GLU A 197 -17.24 9.50 -27.84
N GLU A 198 -18.31 8.84 -27.38
CA GLU A 198 -18.27 7.98 -26.20
C GLU A 198 -17.47 6.69 -26.47
N TRP A 199 -17.58 6.16 -27.69
CA TRP A 199 -16.78 5.03 -28.16
C TRP A 199 -15.30 5.40 -28.30
N ALA A 200 -15.01 6.62 -28.75
CA ALA A 200 -13.64 7.12 -28.82
C ALA A 200 -12.97 7.17 -27.44
N ALA A 201 -13.70 7.56 -26.39
CA ALA A 201 -13.19 7.60 -25.03
C ALA A 201 -12.74 6.21 -24.51
N VAL A 202 -13.42 5.13 -24.90
CA VAL A 202 -13.00 3.75 -24.57
C VAL A 202 -11.64 3.44 -25.18
N PHE A 203 -11.42 3.77 -26.46
CA PHE A 203 -10.15 3.48 -27.14
C PHE A 203 -9.00 4.38 -26.67
N GLU A 204 -9.29 5.63 -26.29
CA GLU A 204 -8.30 6.53 -25.70
C GLU A 204 -7.84 6.05 -24.31
N ARG A 205 -8.77 5.55 -23.48
CA ARG A 205 -8.47 4.93 -22.18
C ARG A 205 -7.76 3.59 -22.34
N PHE A 206 -8.01 2.86 -23.43
CA PHE A 206 -7.39 1.55 -23.70
C PHE A 206 -5.95 1.68 -24.23
N LEU A 207 -5.71 2.51 -25.24
CA LEU A 207 -4.41 2.58 -25.95
C LEU A 207 -3.36 3.42 -25.20
N THR A 208 -3.12 3.14 -23.92
CA THR A 208 -2.16 3.87 -23.07
C THR A 208 -0.70 3.45 -23.32
N VAL A 209 0.25 4.16 -22.69
CA VAL A 209 1.68 3.76 -22.67
C VAL A 209 1.85 2.38 -22.04
N ASP A 210 1.04 2.04 -21.04
CA ASP A 210 1.17 0.77 -20.30
C ASP A 210 0.74 -0.43 -21.12
N THR A 211 -0.22 -0.23 -22.03
CA THR A 211 -0.68 -1.26 -22.95
C THR A 211 0.18 -1.37 -24.21
N ALA A 212 0.94 -0.32 -24.56
CA ALA A 212 1.72 -0.29 -25.79
C ALA A 212 2.81 -1.38 -25.86
N PRO A 213 3.59 -1.69 -24.81
CA PRO A 213 4.51 -2.82 -24.81
C PRO A 213 3.81 -4.17 -25.04
N ALA A 214 2.66 -4.40 -24.39
CA ALA A 214 1.89 -5.63 -24.58
C ALA A 214 1.28 -5.72 -25.99
N LEU A 215 0.84 -4.58 -26.54
CA LEU A 215 0.25 -4.50 -27.88
C LEU A 215 1.29 -4.77 -28.98
N LEU A 216 2.44 -4.09 -28.91
CA LEU A 216 3.46 -4.08 -29.98
C LEU A 216 4.54 -5.15 -29.79
N GLY A 217 4.76 -5.59 -28.54
CA GLY A 217 5.89 -6.40 -28.11
C GLY A 217 7.01 -5.52 -27.59
N LYS A 218 7.60 -5.91 -26.45
CA LYS A 218 8.58 -5.10 -25.72
C LYS A 218 9.73 -4.59 -26.60
N ALA A 219 10.35 -5.48 -27.39
CA ALA A 219 11.45 -5.12 -28.28
C ALA A 219 11.04 -4.15 -29.40
N ALA A 220 9.87 -4.37 -30.01
CA ALA A 220 9.35 -3.48 -31.06
C ALA A 220 8.94 -2.12 -30.50
N PHE A 221 8.33 -2.10 -29.30
CA PHE A 221 8.03 -0.86 -28.59
C PHE A 221 9.32 -0.07 -28.30
N GLU A 222 10.35 -0.69 -27.73
CA GLU A 222 11.63 -0.04 -27.43
C GLU A 222 12.36 0.49 -28.68
N ALA A 223 12.18 -0.15 -29.83
CA ALA A 223 12.74 0.27 -31.10
C ALA A 223 11.98 1.47 -31.69
N HIS A 224 10.66 1.33 -31.83
CA HIS A 224 9.83 2.32 -32.51
C HIS A 224 9.47 3.54 -31.63
N SER A 225 9.40 3.40 -30.31
CA SER A 225 9.08 4.53 -29.41
C SER A 225 10.10 5.66 -29.44
N LYS A 226 11.29 5.40 -29.99
CA LYS A 226 12.38 6.37 -30.19
C LYS A 226 12.22 7.16 -31.49
N GLU A 227 11.31 6.77 -32.37
CA GLU A 227 11.07 7.46 -33.64
C GLU A 227 10.27 8.77 -33.40
N PRO A 228 10.68 9.91 -33.99
CA PRO A 228 10.03 11.20 -33.75
C PRO A 228 8.53 11.26 -34.09
N PHE A 229 8.04 10.33 -34.91
CA PHE A 229 6.64 10.27 -35.36
C PHE A 229 5.85 9.12 -34.72
N PHE A 230 6.43 8.38 -33.78
CA PHE A 230 5.75 7.26 -33.11
C PHE A 230 4.41 7.70 -32.48
N TRP A 231 4.39 8.84 -31.81
CA TRP A 231 3.18 9.40 -31.21
C TRP A 231 2.15 9.88 -32.23
N PHE A 232 2.61 10.38 -33.37
CA PHE A 232 1.72 10.66 -34.50
C PHE A 232 1.08 9.37 -35.01
N CYS A 233 1.85 8.28 -35.15
CA CYS A 233 1.31 6.99 -35.56
C CYS A 233 0.20 6.49 -34.62
N ARG A 234 0.37 6.69 -33.31
CA ARG A 234 -0.68 6.40 -32.31
C ARG A 234 -1.93 7.28 -32.50
N CYS A 235 -1.76 8.59 -32.69
CA CYS A 235 -2.88 9.50 -32.97
C CYS A 235 -3.62 9.10 -34.25
N TRP A 236 -2.88 8.77 -35.31
CA TRP A 236 -3.42 8.26 -36.56
C TRP A 236 -4.21 6.96 -36.33
N CYS A 237 -3.67 6.01 -35.57
CA CYS A 237 -4.38 4.77 -35.23
C CYS A 237 -5.71 5.06 -34.50
N LEU A 238 -5.75 6.00 -33.56
CA LEU A 238 -7.00 6.40 -32.89
C LEU A 238 -8.01 7.00 -33.88
N CYS A 239 -7.59 7.94 -34.74
CA CYS A 239 -8.43 8.48 -35.81
C CYS A 239 -8.91 7.39 -36.78
N ALA A 240 -8.08 6.38 -37.05
CA ALA A 240 -8.38 5.26 -37.92
C ALA A 240 -9.41 4.31 -37.28
N ILE A 241 -9.32 4.03 -35.98
CA ILE A 241 -10.36 3.27 -35.25
C ILE A 241 -11.69 4.00 -35.32
N ARG A 242 -11.70 5.32 -35.05
CA ARG A 242 -12.91 6.15 -35.16
C ARG A 242 -13.49 6.13 -36.58
N PHE A 243 -12.64 6.24 -37.59
CA PHE A 243 -13.05 6.16 -38.99
C PHE A 243 -13.65 4.80 -39.34
N GLY A 244 -13.02 3.70 -38.92
CA GLY A 244 -13.57 2.36 -39.07
C GLY A 244 -14.94 2.21 -38.39
N CYS A 245 -15.07 2.75 -37.18
CA CYS A 245 -16.32 2.74 -36.43
C CYS A 245 -17.44 3.52 -37.14
N CYS A 246 -17.16 4.74 -37.62
CA CYS A 246 -18.10 5.54 -38.42
C CYS A 246 -18.54 4.79 -39.69
N LEU A 247 -17.58 4.16 -40.40
CA LEU A 247 -17.88 3.36 -41.58
C LEU A 247 -18.74 2.11 -41.27
N ALA A 248 -18.61 1.52 -40.08
CA ALA A 248 -19.43 0.39 -39.67
C ALA A 248 -20.91 0.78 -39.48
N HIS A 249 -21.16 2.03 -39.09
CA HIS A 249 -22.50 2.61 -38.94
C HIS A 249 -23.04 3.26 -40.22
N ALA A 250 -22.19 3.48 -41.23
CA ALA A 250 -22.57 4.14 -42.47
C ALA A 250 -23.61 3.35 -43.27
N ARG A 251 -24.86 3.85 -43.30
CA ARG A 251 -25.97 3.26 -44.07
C ARG A 251 -26.00 3.60 -45.57
N GLY A 252 -25.09 4.46 -46.04
CA GLY A 252 -25.04 4.89 -47.44
C GLY A 252 -23.85 5.82 -47.74
N PHE A 253 -23.62 6.13 -49.01
CA PHE A 253 -22.40 6.84 -49.44
C PHE A 253 -22.29 8.30 -48.96
N ILE A 254 -23.41 8.96 -48.63
CA ILE A 254 -23.37 10.27 -47.98
C ILE A 254 -22.72 10.17 -46.59
N HIS A 255 -23.00 9.09 -45.84
CA HIS A 255 -22.34 8.84 -44.56
C HIS A 255 -20.87 8.44 -44.76
N VAL A 256 -20.55 7.65 -45.79
CA VAL A 256 -19.15 7.31 -46.13
C VAL A 256 -18.34 8.58 -46.41
N LEU A 257 -18.90 9.53 -47.17
CA LEU A 257 -18.30 10.85 -47.41
C LEU A 257 -18.06 11.61 -46.10
N ARG A 258 -19.07 11.69 -45.22
CA ARG A 258 -18.96 12.35 -43.91
C ARG A 258 -17.91 11.70 -43.02
N CYS A 259 -17.88 10.37 -42.94
CA CYS A 259 -16.86 9.63 -42.21
C CYS A 259 -15.45 9.98 -42.72
N LEU A 260 -15.27 10.09 -44.04
CA LEU A 260 -13.97 10.46 -44.61
C LEU A 260 -13.59 11.91 -44.30
N LEU A 261 -14.55 12.85 -44.32
CA LEU A 261 -14.32 14.24 -43.88
C LEU A 261 -13.91 14.27 -42.40
N SER A 262 -14.66 13.61 -41.52
CA SER A 262 -14.34 13.50 -40.09
C SER A 262 -12.98 12.86 -39.85
N TYR A 263 -12.63 11.83 -40.61
CA TYR A 263 -11.31 11.20 -40.53
C TYR A 263 -10.19 12.17 -40.91
N ARG A 264 -10.34 12.90 -42.02
CA ARG A 264 -9.34 13.89 -42.44
C ARG A 264 -9.20 15.03 -41.43
N ARG A 265 -10.30 15.46 -40.81
CA ARG A 265 -10.29 16.44 -39.71
C ARG A 265 -9.56 15.93 -38.48
N CYS A 266 -9.87 14.71 -38.05
CA CYS A 266 -9.17 14.04 -36.95
C CYS A 266 -7.66 13.97 -37.21
N LEU A 267 -7.25 13.63 -38.44
CA LEU A 267 -5.83 13.63 -38.80
C LEU A 267 -5.21 15.03 -38.73
N ARG A 268 -5.92 16.09 -39.13
CA ARG A 268 -5.46 17.47 -38.96
C ARG A 268 -5.37 17.87 -37.48
N GLU A 269 -6.23 17.33 -36.62
CA GLU A 269 -6.16 17.54 -35.17
C GLU A 269 -4.88 16.97 -34.56
N CYS A 270 -4.37 15.84 -35.08
CA CYS A 270 -3.04 15.34 -34.74
C CYS A 270 -1.90 16.33 -35.07
N PHE A 271 -2.16 17.36 -35.90
CA PHE A 271 -1.22 18.41 -36.30
C PHE A 271 -1.60 19.82 -35.80
N GLN A 272 -2.58 19.96 -34.90
CA GLN A 272 -2.89 21.24 -34.24
C GLN A 272 -1.76 21.69 -33.30
N PRO A 273 -1.60 22.99 -32.98
CA PRO A 273 -0.62 23.44 -31.98
C PRO A 273 -0.73 22.66 -30.65
N LEU A 274 0.36 22.63 -29.88
CA LEU A 274 0.33 22.02 -28.54
C LEU A 274 -0.83 22.61 -27.74
N ARG A 275 -1.62 21.74 -27.13
CA ARG A 275 -2.76 22.07 -26.30
C ARG A 275 -2.53 21.50 -24.91
N CYS A 276 -2.70 22.35 -23.91
CA CYS A 276 -2.91 21.93 -22.54
C CYS A 276 -4.31 22.38 -22.10
N GLU A 277 -4.89 21.63 -21.18
CA GLU A 277 -6.12 21.98 -20.47
C GLU A 277 -6.15 21.16 -19.18
N ILE A 278 -6.62 21.74 -18.09
CA ILE A 278 -6.84 21.01 -16.83
C ILE A 278 -8.30 21.19 -16.46
N THR A 279 -9.02 20.08 -16.29
CA THR A 279 -10.43 20.08 -15.89
C THR A 279 -10.61 19.70 -14.42
N ARG A 280 -9.65 18.97 -13.83
CA ARG A 280 -9.56 18.68 -12.39
C ARG A 280 -8.11 18.64 -11.92
N PRO A 281 -7.79 18.97 -10.66
CA PRO A 281 -8.70 19.32 -9.56
C PRO A 281 -9.29 20.74 -9.64
N THR A 282 -10.45 20.96 -9.00
CA THR A 282 -11.12 22.27 -8.91
C THR A 282 -11.81 22.43 -7.56
N GLY A 283 -12.01 23.68 -7.12
CA GLY A 283 -12.75 23.97 -5.89
C GLY A 283 -12.11 23.35 -4.65
N CYS A 284 -12.90 22.71 -3.78
CA CYS A 284 -12.40 21.95 -2.64
C CYS A 284 -12.27 20.48 -3.05
N THR A 285 -11.05 20.01 -3.25
CA THR A 285 -10.77 18.64 -3.72
C THR A 285 -10.21 17.78 -2.60
N GLU A 286 -10.88 16.67 -2.33
CA GLU A 286 -10.46 15.68 -1.36
C GLU A 286 -9.29 14.84 -1.87
N GLU A 287 -8.30 14.61 -1.02
CA GLU A 287 -7.30 13.58 -1.30
C GLU A 287 -7.90 12.18 -1.16
N GLU A 288 -7.41 11.27 -2.00
CA GLU A 288 -7.87 9.88 -2.08
C GLU A 288 -6.68 8.92 -1.91
N PRO A 289 -6.89 7.76 -1.26
CA PRO A 289 -5.90 6.69 -1.20
C PRO A 289 -5.55 6.21 -2.60
N ASN A 290 -4.26 6.14 -2.94
CA ASN A 290 -3.80 5.56 -4.19
C ASN A 290 -2.78 4.44 -3.91
N PRO A 291 -3.22 3.16 -3.87
CA PRO A 291 -2.35 2.04 -3.53
C PRO A 291 -1.27 1.80 -4.59
N THR A 292 -1.49 2.20 -5.85
CA THR A 292 -0.50 2.07 -6.93
C THR A 292 0.64 3.08 -6.78
N VAL A 293 0.34 4.27 -6.30
CA VAL A 293 1.30 5.38 -6.15
C VAL A 293 1.93 5.42 -4.75
N GLY A 294 1.23 4.87 -3.75
CA GLY A 294 1.57 4.93 -2.34
C GLY A 294 1.11 6.25 -1.70
N GLY A 295 0.30 6.15 -0.64
CA GLY A 295 -0.18 7.30 0.12
C GLY A 295 -1.38 8.03 -0.51
N LEU A 296 -1.59 9.27 -0.08
CA LEU A 296 -2.72 10.11 -0.45
C LEU A 296 -2.38 10.93 -1.69
N THR A 297 -3.34 11.02 -2.60
CA THR A 297 -3.14 11.74 -3.86
C THR A 297 -4.36 12.53 -4.30
N VAL A 298 -4.14 13.49 -5.20
CA VAL A 298 -5.18 14.15 -5.98
C VAL A 298 -4.91 13.87 -7.46
N ALA A 299 -5.92 13.34 -8.17
CA ALA A 299 -5.83 13.08 -9.60
C ALA A 299 -5.93 14.39 -10.40
N VAL A 300 -5.03 14.55 -11.37
CA VAL A 300 -5.05 15.63 -12.36
C VAL A 300 -5.67 15.09 -13.64
N VAL A 301 -6.78 15.69 -14.06
CA VAL A 301 -7.53 15.31 -15.26
C VAL A 301 -7.52 16.49 -16.23
N GLY A 302 -7.30 16.21 -17.51
CA GLY A 302 -7.25 17.24 -18.53
C GLY A 302 -6.75 16.73 -19.87
N THR A 303 -6.24 17.66 -20.68
CA THR A 303 -5.69 17.42 -22.01
C THR A 303 -4.23 17.86 -22.07
N ALA A 304 -3.38 17.01 -22.61
CA ALA A 304 -1.98 17.30 -22.95
C ALA A 304 -1.68 16.63 -24.28
N ALA A 305 -1.78 17.37 -25.39
CA ALA A 305 -1.67 16.80 -26.74
C ALA A 305 -1.23 17.86 -27.76
N GLY A 306 -1.12 17.46 -29.03
CA GLY A 306 -0.90 18.36 -30.17
C GLY A 306 0.27 17.93 -31.06
N ALA A 307 0.52 18.74 -32.09
CA ALA A 307 1.55 18.52 -33.08
C ALA A 307 2.93 18.52 -32.45
N PHE A 308 3.76 17.58 -32.90
CA PHE A 308 5.11 17.41 -32.40
C PHE A 308 5.14 17.14 -30.89
N PHE A 309 4.05 16.66 -30.27
CA PHE A 309 4.06 16.27 -28.86
C PHE A 309 5.24 15.32 -28.57
N ASN A 310 6.01 15.66 -27.55
CA ASN A 310 7.09 14.83 -27.02
C ASN A 310 6.67 14.22 -25.69
N HIS A 311 6.40 15.09 -24.71
CA HIS A 311 5.97 14.72 -23.36
C HIS A 311 5.21 15.87 -22.71
N TYR A 312 4.61 15.63 -21.55
CA TYR A 312 4.14 16.66 -20.64
C TYR A 312 4.70 16.46 -19.23
N THR A 313 4.79 17.56 -18.49
CA THR A 313 5.13 17.56 -17.06
C THR A 313 3.96 18.09 -16.25
N LEU A 314 3.78 17.52 -15.07
CA LEU A 314 2.94 18.01 -14.00
C LEU A 314 3.81 18.62 -12.91
N GLU A 315 3.33 19.73 -12.36
CA GLU A 315 3.97 20.47 -11.29
C GLU A 315 2.90 21.03 -10.37
N VAL A 316 3.24 21.25 -9.11
CA VAL A 316 2.33 21.83 -8.12
C VAL A 316 3.06 22.88 -7.30
N ARG A 317 2.37 23.97 -6.94
CA ARG A 317 2.87 24.95 -5.97
C ARG A 317 1.76 25.37 -5.02
N LYS A 318 2.13 25.88 -3.85
CA LYS A 318 1.17 26.54 -2.95
C LYS A 318 0.85 27.93 -3.54
N VAL A 319 -0.42 28.34 -3.50
CA VAL A 319 -0.82 29.63 -4.10
C VAL A 319 -0.23 30.79 -3.29
N GLU A 320 0.64 31.58 -3.93
CA GLU A 320 1.24 32.81 -3.37
C GLU A 320 0.87 34.07 -4.18
N GLY A 321 -0.16 33.98 -5.04
CA GLY A 321 -0.72 35.15 -5.74
C GLY A 321 0.01 35.58 -7.00
N GLN A 322 0.65 34.66 -7.72
CA GLN A 322 1.19 34.92 -9.06
C GLN A 322 0.41 34.15 -10.12
N ASP A 323 0.25 34.73 -11.31
CA ASP A 323 -0.26 34.02 -12.49
C ASP A 323 0.60 32.78 -12.81
N CYS A 324 0.13 31.91 -13.71
CA CYS A 324 0.78 30.69 -14.22
C CYS A 324 2.15 30.95 -14.92
N GLN A 325 3.09 31.55 -14.19
CA GLN A 325 4.40 31.99 -14.64
C GLN A 325 5.48 31.02 -14.16
N ASP A 326 6.62 31.07 -14.85
CA ASP A 326 7.79 30.31 -14.50
C ASP A 326 8.54 30.93 -13.33
N ASP A 327 8.57 30.22 -12.21
CA ASP A 327 9.34 30.58 -11.02
C ASP A 327 9.93 29.35 -10.33
N ALA A 328 10.68 29.58 -9.25
CA ALA A 328 11.32 28.53 -8.47
C ALA A 328 10.38 27.84 -7.45
N GLY A 329 9.11 28.24 -7.35
CA GLY A 329 8.13 27.72 -6.40
C GLY A 329 7.43 26.43 -6.86
N TRP A 330 7.58 26.06 -8.13
CA TRP A 330 7.02 24.82 -8.68
C TRP A 330 7.75 23.57 -8.15
N GLN A 331 6.98 22.65 -7.58
CA GLN A 331 7.45 21.36 -7.12
C GLN A 331 7.13 20.28 -8.16
N THR A 332 8.11 19.42 -8.44
CA THR A 332 7.99 18.31 -9.39
C THR A 332 8.83 17.11 -8.96
N GLY A 333 8.79 16.04 -9.74
CA GLY A 333 9.57 14.81 -9.51
C GLY A 333 8.80 13.73 -8.74
N PRO A 334 9.39 12.54 -8.58
CA PRO A 334 8.68 11.33 -8.14
C PRO A 334 8.18 11.37 -6.70
N ALA A 335 8.68 12.32 -5.88
CA ALA A 335 8.20 12.53 -4.51
C ALA A 335 6.86 13.28 -4.45
N ILE A 336 6.54 14.08 -5.48
CA ILE A 336 5.37 14.96 -5.53
C ILE A 336 4.41 14.58 -6.64
N VAL A 337 4.89 14.01 -7.74
CA VAL A 337 4.10 13.70 -8.93
C VAL A 337 4.29 12.24 -9.30
N ALA A 338 3.19 11.58 -9.63
CA ALA A 338 3.21 10.26 -10.28
C ALA A 338 2.45 10.33 -11.61
N TYR A 339 3.02 9.75 -12.66
CA TYR A 339 2.40 9.64 -13.96
C TYR A 339 1.82 8.24 -14.18
N PRO A 340 0.80 8.08 -15.04
CA PRO A 340 0.38 6.77 -15.51
C PRO A 340 1.58 5.97 -16.05
N GLY A 341 1.70 4.70 -15.67
CA GLY A 341 2.83 3.86 -16.04
C GLY A 341 4.12 4.04 -15.24
N GLY A 342 4.18 4.96 -14.29
CA GLY A 342 5.34 5.16 -13.41
C GLY A 342 6.55 5.84 -14.08
N ALA A 343 6.39 6.37 -15.29
CA ALA A 343 7.42 7.15 -15.97
C ALA A 343 7.69 8.48 -15.22
N PRO A 344 8.88 9.08 -15.38
CA PRO A 344 9.20 10.37 -14.74
C PRO A 344 8.46 11.58 -15.33
N MET A 345 7.79 11.39 -16.47
CA MET A 345 7.01 12.39 -17.19
C MET A 345 5.91 11.70 -18.00
N GLY A 346 4.89 12.47 -18.40
CA GLY A 346 3.81 11.98 -19.25
C GLY A 346 4.27 11.85 -20.68
N SER A 347 4.55 10.64 -21.14
CA SER A 347 5.14 10.38 -22.46
C SER A 347 4.13 10.23 -23.59
N ALA A 348 2.83 10.16 -23.29
CA ALA A 348 1.78 10.02 -24.31
C ALA A 348 0.81 11.21 -24.29
N PRO A 349 0.24 11.57 -25.44
CA PRO A 349 -0.82 12.55 -25.46
C PRO A 349 -2.07 12.00 -24.76
N VAL A 350 -2.72 12.86 -23.98
CA VAL A 350 -3.94 12.60 -23.22
C VAL A 350 -4.98 13.64 -23.64
N ILE A 351 -6.22 13.20 -23.88
CA ILE A 351 -7.35 14.10 -24.18
C ILE A 351 -8.42 13.79 -23.13
N ASN A 352 -8.84 14.80 -22.39
CA ASN A 352 -9.86 14.72 -21.34
C ASN A 352 -9.73 13.47 -20.43
N GLY A 353 -8.49 13.19 -19.98
CA GLY A 353 -8.15 11.97 -19.25
C GLY A 353 -7.19 12.24 -18.10
N ILE A 354 -6.80 11.18 -17.37
CA ILE A 354 -5.87 11.30 -16.24
C ILE A 354 -4.47 11.63 -16.79
N LEU A 355 -3.97 12.81 -16.41
CA LEU A 355 -2.61 13.26 -16.68
C LEU A 355 -1.64 12.74 -15.61
N GLY A 356 -2.12 12.47 -14.40
CA GLY A 356 -1.32 11.90 -13.32
C GLY A 356 -1.91 12.23 -11.96
N TRP A 357 -1.09 12.08 -10.93
CA TRP A 357 -1.47 12.28 -9.53
C TRP A 357 -0.45 13.16 -8.82
N ILE A 358 -0.95 14.12 -8.04
CA ILE A 358 -0.16 14.86 -7.07
C ILE A 358 -0.16 14.07 -5.76
N LYS A 359 1.02 13.70 -5.26
CA LYS A 359 1.21 13.07 -3.95
C LYS A 359 1.03 14.12 -2.87
N THR A 360 -0.11 14.04 -2.19
CA THR A 360 -0.48 15.03 -1.19
C THR A 360 0.01 14.66 0.19
N THR A 361 0.42 13.43 0.48
CA THR A 361 0.91 12.98 1.81
C THR A 361 1.90 13.96 2.46
N VAL A 362 2.83 14.54 1.68
CA VAL A 362 3.88 15.46 2.15
C VAL A 362 3.48 16.94 2.06
N LEU A 363 2.36 17.25 1.42
CA LEU A 363 1.82 18.60 1.30
C LEU A 363 0.96 18.92 2.52
N GLY A 364 0.92 20.18 2.92
CA GLY A 364 0.04 20.64 3.99
C GLY A 364 -1.37 20.99 3.49
N PRO A 365 -2.26 21.36 4.40
CA PRO A 365 -3.43 22.20 4.12
C PRO A 365 -3.25 23.32 3.09
N GLY A 366 -4.30 23.57 2.29
CA GLY A 366 -4.55 24.91 1.73
C GLY A 366 -4.75 24.98 0.22
N SER A 367 -4.56 26.18 -0.34
CA SER A 367 -4.73 26.46 -1.76
C SER A 367 -3.46 26.10 -2.54
N TYR A 368 -3.64 25.31 -3.57
CA TYR A 368 -2.60 24.85 -4.48
C TYR A 368 -2.96 25.16 -5.92
N GLU A 369 -1.92 25.34 -6.73
CA GLU A 369 -2.03 25.46 -8.17
C GLU A 369 -1.30 24.29 -8.82
N VAL A 370 -1.94 23.65 -9.80
CA VAL A 370 -1.35 22.59 -10.62
C VAL A 370 -1.06 23.15 -12.00
N ARG A 371 0.12 22.83 -12.54
CA ARG A 371 0.52 23.16 -13.90
C ARG A 371 0.75 21.92 -14.73
N VAL A 372 0.25 21.95 -15.95
CA VAL A 372 0.60 21.03 -17.03
C VAL A 372 1.39 21.80 -18.06
N CYS A 373 2.60 21.37 -18.37
CA CYS A 373 3.39 21.90 -19.48
C CYS A 373 3.61 20.81 -20.53
N VAL A 374 3.24 21.10 -21.78
CA VAL A 374 3.38 20.19 -22.92
C VAL A 374 4.56 20.63 -23.77
N TYR A 375 5.45 19.69 -24.08
CA TYR A 375 6.71 19.93 -24.77
C TYR A 375 6.69 19.37 -26.19
N PRO A 376 7.21 20.13 -27.17
CA PRO A 376 7.37 19.65 -28.53
C PRO A 376 8.66 18.81 -28.69
N THR A 377 8.73 18.00 -29.75
CA THR A 377 9.94 17.28 -30.19
C THR A 377 10.94 18.20 -30.87
N GLN A 378 10.51 19.38 -31.34
CA GLN A 378 11.34 20.39 -31.97
C GLN A 378 11.66 21.54 -31.01
N GLY A 379 12.95 21.76 -30.71
CA GLY A 379 13.40 22.77 -29.74
C GLY A 379 13.15 24.24 -30.11
N SER A 380 12.62 24.54 -31.31
CA SER A 380 12.26 25.91 -31.73
C SER A 380 10.83 26.31 -31.41
N ARG A 381 9.95 25.36 -31.03
CA ARG A 381 8.57 25.67 -30.58
C ARG A 381 8.55 25.80 -29.07
N ALA A 382 7.90 26.87 -28.57
CA ALA A 382 7.71 27.05 -27.14
C ALA A 382 6.82 25.94 -26.57
N ARG A 383 7.09 25.53 -25.33
CA ARG A 383 6.18 24.68 -24.55
C ARG A 383 4.86 25.42 -24.32
N GLN A 384 3.77 24.68 -24.21
CA GLN A 384 2.46 25.23 -23.87
C GLN A 384 2.10 24.80 -22.45
N CYS A 385 1.88 25.77 -21.56
CA CYS A 385 1.55 25.51 -20.15
C CYS A 385 0.16 26.05 -19.78
N CYS A 386 -0.54 25.31 -18.92
CA CYS A 386 -1.85 25.65 -18.39
C CYS A 386 -1.85 25.36 -16.89
N CYS A 387 -2.57 26.17 -16.14
CA CYS A 387 -2.70 26.00 -14.71
C CYS A 387 -4.15 26.00 -14.26
N ILE A 388 -4.39 25.37 -13.10
CA ILE A 388 -5.67 25.45 -12.39
C ILE A 388 -5.41 25.51 -10.89
N GLU A 389 -6.25 26.26 -10.19
CA GLU A 389 -6.22 26.34 -8.73
C GLU A 389 -7.26 25.44 -8.08
N PHE A 390 -6.90 24.89 -6.93
CA PHE A 390 -7.80 24.14 -6.08
C PHE A 390 -7.40 24.29 -4.61
N ASN A 391 -8.32 24.01 -3.71
CA ASN A 391 -8.07 23.88 -2.28
C ASN A 391 -7.99 22.40 -1.94
N LEU A 392 -6.85 21.99 -1.39
CA LEU A 392 -6.61 20.62 -0.95
C LEU A 392 -7.36 20.38 0.37
N PHE A 393 -8.34 19.48 0.34
CA PHE A 393 -8.98 18.95 1.54
C PHE A 393 -8.18 17.75 2.04
N LYS A 394 -7.63 17.90 3.24
CA LYS A 394 -6.76 16.91 3.88
C LYS A 394 -7.53 15.87 4.67
N LYS A 395 -7.06 14.63 4.61
CA LYS A 395 -7.55 13.42 5.30
C LYS A 395 -6.35 12.61 5.83
N MET A 396 -5.61 13.22 6.73
CA MET A 396 -4.45 12.61 7.35
C MET A 396 -4.90 11.86 8.61
N VAL A 397 -5.35 10.62 8.46
CA VAL A 397 -5.81 9.78 9.57
C VAL A 397 -5.04 8.45 9.53
N TRP A 398 -4.14 8.25 10.48
CA TRP A 398 -3.38 7.00 10.61
C TRP A 398 -2.75 6.82 11.99
N ILE A 399 -2.49 5.57 12.35
CA ILE A 399 -1.65 5.16 13.48
C ILE A 399 -0.26 4.84 12.94
N GLU A 400 0.77 5.41 13.55
CA GLU A 400 2.18 5.22 13.16
C GLU A 400 2.91 4.27 14.12
N ARG A 401 2.62 4.35 15.41
CA ARG A 401 3.32 3.59 16.46
C ARG A 401 2.41 3.18 17.60
N VAL A 402 2.73 2.07 18.24
CA VAL A 402 2.12 1.59 19.49
C VAL A 402 3.24 1.17 20.44
N ALA A 403 3.24 1.68 21.68
CA ALA A 403 4.31 1.45 22.66
C ALA A 403 5.72 1.77 22.11
N GLY A 404 5.82 2.81 21.28
CA GLY A 404 7.06 3.20 20.59
C GLY A 404 7.47 2.31 19.39
N ALA A 405 6.91 1.11 19.26
CA ALA A 405 7.16 0.23 18.11
C ALA A 405 6.43 0.75 16.85
N PRO A 406 7.10 0.81 15.68
CA PRO A 406 6.46 1.23 14.45
C PRO A 406 5.47 0.20 13.92
N VAL A 407 4.44 0.68 13.23
CA VAL A 407 3.59 -0.15 12.38
C VAL A 407 4.40 -0.60 11.15
N LEU A 408 4.29 -1.87 10.77
CA LEU A 408 5.00 -2.44 9.63
C LEU A 408 4.42 -1.95 8.29
N THR A 409 4.71 -0.71 7.90
CA THR A 409 4.37 -0.18 6.58
C THR A 409 5.54 0.60 5.95
N PRO A 410 5.67 0.60 4.61
CA PRO A 410 6.37 1.71 3.95
C PRO A 410 5.66 3.02 4.35
N PRO A 411 6.36 4.16 4.47
CA PRO A 411 5.77 5.39 4.98
C PRO A 411 4.54 5.79 4.16
N GLY A 412 3.36 5.65 4.76
CA GLY A 412 2.09 5.99 4.15
C GLY A 412 0.90 5.35 4.89
N PRO A 413 -0.29 5.99 4.86
CA PRO A 413 -1.53 5.34 5.26
C PRO A 413 -1.78 4.11 4.35
N PHE A 414 -2.65 3.16 4.75
CA PHE A 414 -3.28 2.12 3.89
C PHE A 414 -2.84 0.65 3.96
N VAL A 415 -2.15 0.18 5.01
CA VAL A 415 -2.20 -1.25 5.33
C VAL A 415 -2.94 -1.39 6.65
N PHE A 416 -4.26 -1.49 6.55
CA PHE A 416 -5.19 -1.44 7.68
C PHE A 416 -5.11 -2.66 8.61
N ASP A 417 -4.37 -3.68 8.21
CA ASP A 417 -4.07 -4.92 8.94
C ASP A 417 -2.57 -5.05 9.24
N ALA A 418 -1.79 -3.97 9.10
CA ALA A 418 -0.38 -4.03 9.41
C ALA A 418 -0.19 -4.32 10.91
N PRO A 419 0.66 -5.31 11.26
CA PRO A 419 1.00 -5.55 12.64
C PRO A 419 1.99 -4.49 13.14
N VAL A 420 1.96 -4.25 14.45
CA VAL A 420 3.03 -3.52 15.14
C VAL A 420 4.29 -4.37 15.16
N ALA A 421 5.40 -3.85 14.65
CA ALA A 421 6.62 -4.62 14.46
C ALA A 421 7.88 -3.83 14.79
N ASN A 422 8.90 -4.53 15.29
CA ASN A 422 10.21 -3.93 15.47
C ASN A 422 10.93 -3.83 14.11
N ALA A 423 11.24 -2.60 13.69
CA ALA A 423 11.99 -2.34 12.46
C ALA A 423 13.41 -2.93 12.45
N SER A 424 13.98 -3.25 13.63
CA SER A 424 15.37 -3.70 13.78
C SER A 424 15.53 -4.82 14.83
N PRO A 425 15.81 -6.08 14.43
CA PRO A 425 15.97 -6.59 13.08
C PRO A 425 14.68 -7.24 12.53
N GLY A 426 14.25 -6.80 11.34
CA GLY A 426 13.48 -7.66 10.44
C GLY A 426 11.95 -7.54 10.43
N GLY A 427 11.36 -6.49 11.01
CA GLY A 427 9.90 -6.32 10.96
C GLY A 427 9.15 -7.39 11.75
N VAL A 428 9.77 -7.86 12.83
CA VAL A 428 9.22 -8.90 13.70
C VAL A 428 8.07 -8.30 14.52
N VAL A 429 6.88 -8.90 14.46
CA VAL A 429 5.68 -8.45 15.21
C VAL A 429 5.97 -8.49 16.70
N VAL A 430 5.71 -7.40 17.43
CA VAL A 430 6.03 -7.34 18.86
C VAL A 430 4.77 -7.28 19.74
N PRO A 431 4.77 -7.96 20.89
CA PRO A 431 3.74 -7.74 21.90
C PRO A 431 4.00 -6.44 22.67
N VAL A 432 2.93 -5.76 23.07
CA VAL A 432 2.96 -4.51 23.83
C VAL A 432 2.15 -4.65 25.12
N GLY A 433 2.47 -3.89 26.16
CA GLY A 433 1.81 -4.03 27.45
C GLY A 433 2.02 -2.85 28.38
N CYS A 434 1.32 -2.88 29.51
CA CYS A 434 1.43 -1.88 30.56
C CYS A 434 0.99 -0.48 30.09
N CYS A 435 1.82 0.55 30.31
CA CYS A 435 1.64 1.92 29.81
C CYS A 435 2.02 1.97 28.32
N VAL A 436 1.00 2.10 27.47
CA VAL A 436 1.12 2.11 26.01
C VAL A 436 0.68 3.47 25.47
N THR A 437 1.56 4.13 24.73
CA THR A 437 1.20 5.30 23.92
C THR A 437 0.92 4.86 22.48
N VAL A 438 -0.19 5.32 21.90
CA VAL A 438 -0.42 5.24 20.45
C VAL A 438 -0.03 6.56 19.84
N ARG A 439 0.83 6.55 18.81
CA ARG A 439 1.20 7.75 18.06
C ARG A 439 0.69 7.66 16.64
N GLY A 440 0.28 8.79 16.10
CA GLY A 440 -0.26 8.88 14.76
C GLY A 440 -0.65 10.30 14.38
N THR A 441 -1.47 10.39 13.34
CA THR A 441 -2.03 11.64 12.85
C THR A 441 -3.54 11.52 12.78
N ALA A 442 -4.23 12.53 13.30
CA ALA A 442 -5.66 12.70 13.19
C ALA A 442 -5.91 14.15 12.75
N PHE A 443 -5.95 14.36 11.43
CA PHE A 443 -6.17 15.65 10.80
C PHE A 443 -7.13 15.54 9.60
N VAL A 444 -8.21 16.32 9.64
CA VAL A 444 -9.22 16.39 8.56
C VAL A 444 -9.66 17.85 8.39
N GLY A 445 -9.55 18.40 7.19
CA GLY A 445 -10.07 19.75 6.92
C GLY A 445 -9.48 20.51 5.74
N ASP A 446 -9.49 21.84 5.89
CA ASP A 446 -8.88 22.91 5.06
C ASP A 446 -9.70 23.56 3.95
N CYS A 447 -10.87 23.03 3.62
CA CYS A 447 -11.85 23.77 2.84
C CYS A 447 -13.28 23.34 3.19
N ASN A 448 -14.27 24.05 2.65
CA ASN A 448 -15.70 23.83 2.92
C ASN A 448 -16.13 23.96 4.39
N LYS A 449 -15.37 24.70 5.23
CA LYS A 449 -15.61 24.82 6.69
C LYS A 449 -15.67 23.47 7.43
N ARG A 450 -15.17 22.41 6.80
CA ARG A 450 -15.05 21.08 7.36
C ARG A 450 -13.77 21.00 8.17
N LYS A 451 -13.91 20.61 9.42
CA LYS A 451 -12.82 20.50 10.40
C LYS A 451 -13.09 19.28 11.27
N ILE A 452 -12.09 18.83 12.03
CA ILE A 452 -12.29 17.75 13.00
C ILE A 452 -13.25 18.17 14.09
N LYS A 453 -14.33 17.42 14.27
CA LYS A 453 -15.25 17.54 15.40
C LYS A 453 -14.76 16.73 16.59
N CYS A 454 -14.47 15.44 16.40
CA CYS A 454 -14.01 14.54 17.46
C CYS A 454 -12.97 13.54 16.95
N VAL A 455 -12.14 13.06 17.85
CA VAL A 455 -11.19 11.95 17.64
C VAL A 455 -11.39 10.93 18.75
N ASP A 456 -11.50 9.66 18.40
CA ASP A 456 -11.56 8.54 19.33
C ASP A 456 -10.53 7.48 18.95
N LEU A 457 -10.02 6.78 19.96
CA LEU A 457 -9.17 5.62 19.76
C LEU A 457 -9.88 4.43 20.39
N ARG A 458 -10.42 3.55 19.55
CA ARG A 458 -11.19 2.39 19.97
C ARG A 458 -10.39 1.09 19.85
N TYR A 459 -10.88 0.04 20.48
CA TYR A 459 -10.37 -1.31 20.31
C TYR A 459 -11.49 -2.29 19.96
N GLY A 460 -11.14 -3.30 19.17
CA GLY A 460 -11.93 -4.48 18.89
C GLY A 460 -11.17 -5.75 19.28
N LEU A 461 -11.89 -6.83 19.53
CA LEU A 461 -11.33 -8.12 19.93
C LEU A 461 -10.86 -8.90 18.71
N GLY A 462 -9.69 -9.50 18.79
CA GLY A 462 -9.06 -10.21 17.69
C GLY A 462 -8.52 -9.28 16.60
N PHE A 463 -8.13 -9.89 15.50
CA PHE A 463 -7.69 -9.22 14.29
C PHE A 463 -8.87 -9.04 13.35
N LEU A 464 -9.51 -7.88 13.46
CA LEU A 464 -10.68 -7.50 12.70
C LEU A 464 -10.27 -6.91 11.33
N PRO A 465 -11.12 -7.01 10.30
CA PRO A 465 -10.90 -6.35 9.01
C PRO A 465 -10.81 -4.83 9.18
N GLY A 466 -9.92 -4.17 8.45
CA GLY A 466 -9.78 -2.72 8.46
C GLY A 466 -10.57 -1.98 7.36
N PRO A 467 -10.57 -0.64 7.33
CA PRO A 467 -11.29 0.16 6.34
C PRO A 467 -11.01 -0.29 4.90
N GLY A 468 -12.03 -0.42 4.07
CA GLY A 468 -11.89 -0.86 2.68
C GLY A 468 -11.70 -2.38 2.48
N MET A 469 -11.60 -3.17 3.55
CA MET A 469 -11.65 -4.64 3.47
C MET A 469 -13.09 -5.16 3.58
N PRO A 470 -13.43 -6.29 2.91
CA PRO A 470 -14.71 -6.96 3.11
C PRO A 470 -14.93 -7.29 4.60
N GLY A 471 -16.11 -6.94 5.13
CA GLY A 471 -16.47 -7.22 6.52
C GLY A 471 -16.06 -6.17 7.54
N PHE A 472 -15.43 -5.06 7.14
CA PHE A 472 -15.18 -3.94 8.06
C PHE A 472 -16.48 -3.35 8.61
N ASN A 473 -16.58 -3.30 9.93
CA ASN A 473 -17.69 -2.69 10.65
C ASN A 473 -17.15 -1.89 11.85
N PRO A 474 -17.24 -0.55 11.87
CA PRO A 474 -16.72 0.26 12.96
C PRO A 474 -17.44 0.01 14.30
N ALA A 475 -18.64 -0.60 14.29
CA ALA A 475 -19.36 -0.95 15.52
C ALA A 475 -18.75 -2.16 16.26
N ASP A 476 -17.92 -2.96 15.61
CA ASP A 476 -17.20 -4.09 16.25
C ASP A 476 -16.07 -3.59 17.17
N TYR A 477 -15.75 -2.29 17.11
CA TYR A 477 -14.78 -1.59 17.94
C TYR A 477 -15.52 -0.81 19.04
N PHE A 478 -15.85 -1.51 20.12
CA PHE A 478 -16.86 -1.06 21.07
C PHE A 478 -16.32 -0.29 22.28
N GLY A 479 -15.01 -0.36 22.57
CA GLY A 479 -14.41 0.30 23.73
C GLY A 479 -13.44 1.40 23.33
N SER A 480 -13.44 2.53 24.07
CA SER A 480 -12.48 3.63 23.88
C SER A 480 -11.28 3.45 24.81
N LEU A 481 -10.07 3.51 24.25
CA LEU A 481 -8.80 3.61 24.98
C LEU A 481 -8.57 5.01 25.57
N LEU A 482 -9.46 5.96 25.29
CA LEU A 482 -9.44 7.30 25.88
C LEU A 482 -10.32 7.39 27.14
N ALA A 483 -10.81 6.26 27.65
CA ALA A 483 -11.56 6.19 28.90
C ALA A 483 -10.73 6.64 30.12
N PRO A 484 -11.36 7.23 31.15
CA PRO A 484 -12.81 7.50 31.29
C PRO A 484 -13.27 8.79 30.59
N PHE A 485 -12.36 9.57 29.97
CA PHE A 485 -12.66 10.88 29.40
C PHE A 485 -13.41 10.79 28.06
N GLY A 486 -13.23 9.70 27.32
CA GLY A 486 -13.90 9.45 26.05
C GLY A 486 -13.23 10.19 24.88
N PRO A 487 -13.93 10.35 23.74
CA PRO A 487 -13.37 10.99 22.56
C PRO A 487 -12.97 12.45 22.81
N ILE A 488 -11.87 12.88 22.20
CA ILE A 488 -11.45 14.27 22.21
C ILE A 488 -12.32 15.06 21.23
N CYS A 489 -13.16 15.96 21.75
CA CYS A 489 -14.05 16.78 20.93
C CYS A 489 -13.72 18.28 21.01
N TYR A 490 -13.78 18.94 19.85
CA TYR A 490 -13.59 20.37 19.67
C TYR A 490 -14.92 21.11 19.77
N GLU A 491 -15.50 21.15 20.97
CA GLU A 491 -16.80 21.77 21.22
C GLU A 491 -16.67 23.26 21.61
N PRO A 492 -17.68 24.11 21.31
CA PRO A 492 -17.74 25.50 21.75
C PRO A 492 -17.67 25.66 23.28
N PRO A 493 -17.22 26.83 23.80
CA PRO A 493 -16.87 28.06 23.08
C PRO A 493 -15.41 28.17 22.61
N ASP A 494 -14.50 27.33 23.13
CA ASP A 494 -13.04 27.50 22.94
C ASP A 494 -12.45 26.72 21.75
N GLU A 495 -13.28 26.36 20.77
CA GLU A 495 -12.91 25.56 19.60
C GLU A 495 -11.68 26.10 18.86
N GLY A 496 -11.57 27.43 18.73
CA GLY A 496 -10.43 28.08 18.07
C GLY A 496 -9.10 27.90 18.80
N LEU A 497 -9.10 27.93 20.13
CA LEU A 497 -7.91 27.70 20.95
C LEU A 497 -7.52 26.22 20.96
N LYS A 498 -8.51 25.33 20.97
CA LYS A 498 -8.30 23.88 20.89
C LYS A 498 -7.76 23.46 19.53
N ARG A 499 -8.17 24.09 18.43
CA ARG A 499 -7.67 23.82 17.06
C ARG A 499 -6.46 24.66 16.64
N ALA A 500 -5.72 25.23 17.59
CA ALA A 500 -4.47 25.92 17.26
C ALA A 500 -3.42 24.92 16.71
N PRO A 501 -2.47 25.35 15.86
CA PRO A 501 -1.49 24.45 15.22
C PRO A 501 -0.69 23.57 16.20
N TRP A 502 -0.43 24.03 17.41
CA TRP A 502 0.30 23.25 18.43
C TRP A 502 -0.54 22.17 19.13
N ASN A 503 -1.85 22.15 18.88
CA ASN A 503 -2.83 21.20 19.39
C ASN A 503 -3.30 20.20 18.34
N GLU A 504 -2.86 20.34 17.10
CA GLU A 504 -3.12 19.37 16.04
C GLU A 504 -2.38 18.06 16.34
N ILE A 505 -3.09 16.95 16.14
CA ILE A 505 -2.54 15.60 16.32
C ILE A 505 -1.89 15.21 15.00
N ILE A 506 -0.68 15.71 14.74
CA ILE A 506 0.12 15.35 13.55
C ILE A 506 1.44 14.75 14.00
N SER A 507 1.65 13.45 13.72
CA SER A 507 2.81 12.68 14.18
C SER A 507 3.05 12.80 15.69
N ARG A 508 1.98 12.75 16.48
CA ARG A 508 1.98 12.92 17.94
C ARG A 508 1.24 11.78 18.64
N ALA A 509 1.35 11.72 19.96
CA ALA A 509 0.52 10.81 20.76
C ALA A 509 -0.97 11.11 20.54
N LEU A 510 -1.76 10.07 20.31
CA LEU A 510 -3.22 10.12 20.31
C LEU A 510 -3.65 10.18 21.78
N THR A 511 -3.79 11.40 22.30
CA THR A 511 -3.94 11.65 23.74
C THR A 511 -5.35 11.38 24.27
N THR A 512 -5.57 11.48 25.58
CA THR A 512 -6.91 11.35 26.19
C THR A 512 -7.74 12.61 26.21
N HIS A 513 -7.12 13.79 26.37
CA HIS A 513 -7.87 15.03 26.52
C HIS A 513 -7.01 16.29 26.37
N PHE A 514 -7.69 17.40 26.14
CA PHE A 514 -7.10 18.74 26.21
C PHE A 514 -7.07 19.23 27.65
N VAL A 515 -5.88 19.64 28.11
CA VAL A 515 -5.72 20.36 29.37
C VAL A 515 -5.46 21.83 29.13
N GLN A 516 -6.10 22.68 29.93
CA GLN A 516 -5.84 24.11 29.94
C GLN A 516 -4.49 24.38 30.60
N THR A 517 -3.68 25.23 29.99
CA THR A 517 -2.38 25.67 30.50
C THR A 517 -2.19 27.15 30.19
N THR A 518 -1.28 27.80 30.90
CA THR A 518 -0.86 29.17 30.59
C THR A 518 0.52 29.16 29.94
N ILE A 519 0.69 29.91 28.86
CA ILE A 519 1.99 30.15 28.23
C ILE A 519 2.27 31.65 28.18
N GLU A 520 3.54 32.02 28.19
CA GLU A 520 3.96 33.41 28.03
C GLU A 520 4.36 33.64 26.58
N LEU A 521 3.59 34.48 25.87
CA LEU A 521 3.84 34.87 24.49
C LEU A 521 4.00 36.38 24.45
N PHE A 522 5.17 36.85 24.01
CA PHE A 522 5.49 38.28 23.90
C PHE A 522 5.25 39.08 25.21
N GLY A 523 5.56 38.48 26.36
CA GLY A 523 5.37 39.11 27.68
C GLY A 523 3.93 39.16 28.17
N GLN A 524 3.00 38.46 27.51
CA GLN A 524 1.64 38.26 27.97
C GLN A 524 1.40 36.79 28.33
N THR A 525 0.86 36.55 29.52
CA THR A 525 0.36 35.24 29.91
C THR A 525 -0.98 35.00 29.23
N ILE A 526 -1.02 34.06 28.30
CA ILE A 526 -2.26 33.64 27.63
C ILE A 526 -2.64 32.23 28.06
N THR A 527 -3.95 32.00 28.19
CA THR A 527 -4.50 30.67 28.42
C THR A 527 -4.65 29.95 27.09
N VAL A 528 -4.08 28.75 26.98
CA VAL A 528 -4.19 27.88 25.81
C VAL A 528 -4.56 26.47 26.25
N TYR A 529 -5.03 25.66 25.31
CA TYR A 529 -5.11 24.21 25.51
C TYR A 529 -3.81 23.56 25.05
N LYS A 530 -3.45 22.43 25.67
CA LYS A 530 -2.44 21.51 25.17
C LYS A 530 -2.99 20.08 25.22
N LEU A 531 -2.48 19.23 24.33
CA LEU A 531 -2.67 17.79 24.42
C LEU A 531 -1.96 17.27 25.68
N GLN A 532 -2.63 16.50 26.52
CA GLN A 532 -2.00 15.88 27.69
C GLN A 532 -1.22 14.64 27.25
N ASP A 533 0.05 14.54 27.65
CA ASP A 533 0.79 13.28 27.50
C ASP A 533 0.01 12.16 28.18
N PHE A 534 -0.30 11.13 27.40
CA PHE A 534 -1.15 10.03 27.80
C PHE A 534 -0.53 8.73 27.34
N CYS A 535 -0.29 7.84 28.29
CA CYS A 535 -0.25 6.42 28.01
C CYS A 535 -1.48 5.79 28.66
N PHE A 536 -2.17 4.93 27.93
CA PHE A 536 -3.21 4.14 28.55
C PHE A 536 -2.57 2.94 29.24
N ASP A 537 -3.03 2.67 30.45
CA ASP A 537 -2.67 1.46 31.17
C ASP A 537 -3.50 0.30 30.64
N SER A 538 -2.95 -0.41 29.66
CA SER A 538 -3.62 -1.53 29.00
C SER A 538 -4.01 -2.64 29.99
N ALA A 539 -3.23 -2.83 31.06
CA ALA A 539 -3.50 -3.79 32.13
C ALA A 539 -4.67 -3.38 33.05
N ASN A 540 -5.16 -2.14 32.94
CA ASN A 540 -6.30 -1.66 33.73
C ASN A 540 -7.50 -1.20 32.90
N GLN A 541 -7.30 -0.79 31.65
CA GLN A 541 -8.35 -0.23 30.79
C GLN A 541 -9.00 -1.24 29.83
N LEU A 542 -8.25 -2.23 29.33
CA LEU A 542 -8.81 -3.28 28.47
C LEU A 542 -9.72 -4.22 29.27
N PRO A 543 -10.75 -4.84 28.69
CA PRO A 543 -11.67 -5.69 29.45
C PRO A 543 -10.92 -6.90 30.05
N PRO A 544 -11.12 -7.23 31.34
CA PRO A 544 -10.36 -8.28 32.04
C PRO A 544 -10.50 -9.68 31.43
N CYS A 545 -11.65 -9.95 30.83
CA CYS A 545 -11.89 -11.16 30.06
C CYS A 545 -13.09 -10.94 29.13
N PRO A 546 -12.86 -10.43 27.92
CA PRO A 546 -13.92 -10.24 26.95
C PRO A 546 -14.34 -11.55 26.27
N ASP A 547 -13.46 -12.56 26.22
CA ASP A 547 -13.74 -13.92 25.75
C ASP A 547 -12.74 -14.95 26.34
N ALA A 548 -12.87 -16.22 25.94
CA ALA A 548 -12.05 -17.34 26.44
C ALA A 548 -10.59 -17.37 25.93
N THR A 549 -10.21 -16.48 25.01
CA THR A 549 -8.83 -16.36 24.52
C THR A 549 -8.12 -15.14 25.11
N HIS A 550 -8.86 -14.14 25.58
CA HIS A 550 -8.35 -12.85 26.06
C HIS A 550 -8.31 -12.74 27.59
N HIS A 551 -7.77 -13.76 28.26
CA HIS A 551 -7.62 -13.77 29.71
C HIS A 551 -6.60 -12.73 30.19
N CYS A 552 -6.87 -12.16 31.37
CA CYS A 552 -6.03 -11.14 32.01
C CYS A 552 -5.80 -9.88 31.13
N ARG A 553 -6.76 -9.49 30.28
CA ARG A 553 -6.63 -8.35 29.35
C ARG A 553 -5.53 -8.51 28.29
N SER A 554 -5.02 -9.72 28.10
CA SER A 554 -4.03 -10.06 27.07
C SER A 554 -4.71 -10.65 25.84
N GLY A 555 -4.01 -10.68 24.71
CA GLY A 555 -4.45 -11.35 23.48
C GLY A 555 -4.34 -10.47 22.24
N LYS A 556 -5.06 -10.84 21.19
CA LYS A 556 -5.07 -10.16 19.90
C LYS A 556 -6.14 -9.06 19.91
N TYR A 557 -5.76 -7.83 19.60
CA TYR A 557 -6.70 -6.73 19.49
C TYR A 557 -6.47 -5.98 18.18
N THR A 558 -7.49 -5.27 17.73
CA THR A 558 -7.35 -4.28 16.66
C THR A 558 -7.67 -2.91 17.21
N LEU A 559 -6.74 -1.97 17.06
CA LEU A 559 -6.98 -0.57 17.38
C LEU A 559 -7.67 0.10 16.20
N LEU A 560 -8.63 0.99 16.46
CA LEU A 560 -9.30 1.82 15.47
C LEU A 560 -9.18 3.28 15.87
N LEU A 561 -8.54 4.08 15.02
CA LEU A 561 -8.63 5.53 15.08
C LEU A 561 -9.89 5.96 14.33
N ASP A 562 -10.84 6.61 15.02
CA ASP A 562 -12.07 7.16 14.47
C ASP A 562 -12.04 8.69 14.56
N VAL A 563 -11.98 9.36 13.41
CA VAL A 563 -12.03 10.82 13.32
C VAL A 563 -13.35 11.23 12.69
N THR A 564 -14.12 12.05 13.41
CA THR A 564 -15.39 12.61 12.93
C THR A 564 -15.20 14.06 12.52
N ASP A 565 -15.67 14.46 11.33
CA ASP A 565 -15.68 15.88 10.91
C ASP A 565 -16.94 16.63 11.38
N THR A 566 -16.94 17.96 11.19
CA THR A 566 -18.06 18.84 11.55
C THR A 566 -19.36 18.58 10.79
N LEU A 567 -19.33 17.78 9.72
CA LEU A 567 -20.53 17.34 8.99
C LEU A 567 -20.98 15.92 9.38
N GLY A 568 -20.27 15.27 10.30
CA GLY A 568 -20.58 13.91 10.75
C GLY A 568 -20.00 12.80 9.87
N ASN A 569 -19.08 13.11 8.94
CA ASN A 569 -18.35 12.08 8.21
C ASN A 569 -17.27 11.47 9.09
N HIS A 570 -17.04 10.18 8.93
CA HIS A 570 -16.03 9.43 9.66
C HIS A 570 -14.86 9.02 8.78
N TYR A 571 -13.67 9.02 9.38
CA TYR A 571 -12.41 8.61 8.76
C TYR A 571 -11.71 7.66 9.71
N TYR A 572 -11.20 6.56 9.16
CA TYR A 572 -10.75 5.43 9.95
C TYR A 572 -9.33 5.00 9.58
N ASP A 573 -8.60 4.54 10.57
CA ASP A 573 -7.40 3.72 10.40
C ASP A 573 -7.37 2.62 11.46
N THR A 574 -6.85 1.44 11.12
CA THR A 574 -6.80 0.29 12.04
C THR A 574 -5.43 -0.34 12.09
N GLN A 575 -5.05 -0.89 13.24
CA GLN A 575 -3.78 -1.62 13.42
C GLN A 575 -3.95 -2.86 14.29
N HIS A 576 -3.30 -3.96 13.90
CA HIS A 576 -3.28 -5.22 14.66
C HIS A 576 -2.22 -5.17 15.77
N VAL A 577 -2.63 -5.48 16.99
CA VAL A 577 -1.80 -5.36 18.19
C VAL A 577 -1.94 -6.60 19.06
N TRP A 578 -0.81 -7.11 19.56
CA TRP A 578 -0.78 -8.13 20.60
C TRP A 578 -0.60 -7.44 21.95
N PHE A 579 -1.60 -7.52 22.83
CA PHE A 579 -1.45 -7.04 24.19
C PHE A 579 -0.97 -8.17 25.10
N ASP A 580 0.13 -7.94 25.79
CA ASP A 580 0.54 -8.76 26.92
C ASP A 580 0.42 -7.96 28.22
N ASN A 581 -0.55 -8.35 29.02
CA ASN A 581 -0.80 -7.86 30.37
C ASN A 581 -0.76 -9.01 31.40
N LYS A 582 -0.25 -10.20 31.02
CA LYS A 582 -0.09 -11.31 31.94
C LYS A 582 1.14 -11.07 32.81
N PRO A 583 1.07 -11.37 34.12
CA PRO A 583 2.20 -11.15 35.00
C PRO A 583 3.32 -12.14 34.73
N ILE A 584 4.55 -11.65 34.67
CA ILE A 584 5.74 -12.49 34.74
C ILE A 584 6.00 -12.93 36.19
N HIS A 585 6.34 -14.20 36.38
CA HIS A 585 6.59 -14.82 37.67
C HIS A 585 8.06 -15.17 37.86
N ALA A 586 8.65 -14.71 38.97
CA ALA A 586 9.94 -15.19 39.45
C ALA A 586 9.87 -15.55 40.93
N GLU A 587 10.42 -16.70 41.28
CA GLU A 587 10.56 -17.18 42.65
C GLU A 587 11.84 -18.01 42.78
N PHE A 588 12.64 -17.74 43.81
CA PHE A 588 13.72 -18.62 44.20
C PHE A 588 13.27 -19.48 45.39
N SER A 589 13.14 -20.79 45.18
CA SER A 589 12.57 -21.70 46.18
C SER A 589 13.63 -22.36 47.06
N GLY A 590 14.90 -22.34 46.67
CA GLY A 590 16.04 -22.79 47.50
C GLY A 590 17.00 -23.74 46.79
N LEU A 591 17.79 -24.44 47.59
CA LEU A 591 18.75 -25.44 47.15
C LEU A 591 18.15 -26.84 47.38
N GLU A 592 18.23 -27.73 46.39
CA GLU A 592 17.68 -29.07 46.53
C GLU A 592 18.31 -29.83 47.71
N GLY A 593 17.47 -30.41 48.58
CA GLY A 593 17.90 -31.16 49.76
C GLY A 593 18.33 -30.29 50.97
N LEU A 594 18.31 -28.96 50.84
CA LEU A 594 18.47 -28.04 51.97
C LEU A 594 17.10 -27.63 52.53
N LYS A 595 16.90 -27.80 53.84
CA LYS A 595 15.64 -27.41 54.49
C LYS A 595 15.58 -25.91 54.72
N SER A 596 14.36 -25.39 54.89
CA SER A 596 14.16 -23.99 55.26
C SER A 596 14.90 -23.65 56.56
N CYS A 597 15.57 -22.50 56.60
CA CYS A 597 16.38 -22.00 57.71
C CYS A 597 17.58 -22.89 58.11
N GLU A 598 18.00 -23.84 57.27
CA GLU A 598 19.18 -24.66 57.49
C GLU A 598 20.43 -24.00 56.88
N ASP A 599 21.52 -23.94 57.65
CA ASP A 599 22.83 -23.55 57.12
C ASP A 599 23.36 -24.63 56.17
N MET A 600 24.05 -24.21 55.11
CA MET A 600 24.58 -25.11 54.10
C MET A 600 26.04 -25.47 54.40
N GLY A 601 26.28 -26.64 54.97
CA GLY A 601 27.61 -27.27 54.95
C GLY A 601 27.91 -27.91 53.59
N LEU A 602 29.03 -27.56 52.95
CA LEU A 602 29.43 -28.17 51.68
C LEU A 602 29.58 -29.70 51.79
N LYS A 603 30.08 -30.23 52.91
CA LYS A 603 30.27 -31.67 53.17
C LYS A 603 28.98 -32.49 53.12
N LYS A 604 27.82 -31.86 53.32
CA LYS A 604 26.50 -32.51 53.16
C LYS A 604 26.22 -32.91 51.72
N PHE A 605 26.75 -32.15 50.76
CA PHE A 605 26.44 -32.28 49.33
C PHE A 605 27.65 -32.70 48.49
N VAL A 606 28.85 -32.60 49.05
CA VAL A 606 30.11 -33.00 48.42
C VAL A 606 30.56 -34.33 49.00
N PRO A 607 30.75 -35.38 48.18
CA PRO A 607 31.27 -36.66 48.65
C PRO A 607 32.62 -36.49 49.37
N PRO A 608 32.89 -37.26 50.44
CA PRO A 608 34.20 -37.24 51.10
C PRO A 608 35.34 -37.49 50.10
N GLY A 609 36.35 -36.62 50.12
CA GLY A 609 37.50 -36.71 49.22
C GLY A 609 37.24 -36.31 47.77
N ALA A 610 36.09 -35.71 47.43
CA ALA A 610 35.78 -35.29 46.07
C ALA A 610 36.91 -34.40 45.48
N PRO A 611 37.44 -34.75 44.29
CA PRO A 611 38.51 -33.98 43.69
C PRO A 611 37.98 -32.65 43.12
N CYS A 612 38.84 -31.63 43.07
CA CYS A 612 38.51 -30.37 42.38
C CYS A 612 38.42 -30.52 40.85
N ALA A 613 38.80 -31.68 40.29
CA ALA A 613 38.70 -31.95 38.85
C ALA A 613 37.27 -32.25 38.39
N GLY A 614 36.40 -32.77 39.27
CA GLY A 614 35.01 -33.08 38.98
C GLY A 614 34.03 -32.04 39.54
N PRO A 615 32.87 -31.81 38.89
CA PRO A 615 31.86 -30.88 39.39
C PRO A 615 31.21 -31.36 40.69
N TRP A 616 30.79 -30.42 41.53
CA TRP A 616 30.02 -30.70 42.75
C TRP A 616 28.57 -30.21 42.55
N PRO A 617 27.68 -31.01 41.93
CA PRO A 617 26.39 -30.52 41.45
C PRO A 617 25.39 -30.24 42.57
N MET A 618 24.69 -29.12 42.47
CA MET A 618 23.54 -28.75 43.29
C MET A 618 22.44 -28.18 42.39
N ASN A 619 21.21 -28.69 42.49
CA ASN A 619 20.08 -28.10 41.76
C ASN A 619 19.59 -26.84 42.49
N LEU A 620 19.56 -25.71 41.78
CA LEU A 620 18.87 -24.51 42.24
C LEU A 620 17.41 -24.60 41.83
N LEU A 621 16.50 -24.48 42.79
CA LEU A 621 15.07 -24.66 42.58
C LEU A 621 14.35 -23.30 42.57
N GLY A 622 13.36 -23.17 41.69
CA GLY A 622 12.52 -21.98 41.63
C GLY A 622 11.58 -21.95 40.45
N ILE A 623 11.01 -20.79 40.20
CA ILE A 623 10.04 -20.52 39.13
C ILE A 623 10.55 -19.32 38.36
N ALA A 624 10.64 -19.45 37.04
CA ALA A 624 10.89 -18.38 36.10
C ALA A 624 9.92 -18.60 34.95
N TYR A 625 8.77 -17.94 35.00
CA TYR A 625 7.63 -18.30 34.19
C TYR A 625 6.94 -17.05 33.66
N ASP A 626 6.57 -17.10 32.40
CA ASP A 626 5.71 -16.14 31.74
C ASP A 626 4.64 -16.94 30.99
N GLU A 627 3.42 -16.43 30.93
CA GLU A 627 2.33 -17.18 30.30
C GLU A 627 2.17 -16.75 28.84
N TYR A 628 1.79 -17.69 27.97
CA TYR A 628 1.47 -17.35 26.59
C TYR A 628 0.40 -16.25 26.53
N ILE A 629 0.56 -15.26 25.66
CA ILE A 629 -0.44 -14.22 25.46
C ILE A 629 -1.78 -14.82 25.05
N ASP A 630 -1.74 -15.72 24.05
CA ASP A 630 -2.86 -16.51 23.54
C ASP A 630 -2.50 -18.00 23.65
N ASN A 631 -3.22 -18.75 24.50
CA ASN A 631 -2.90 -20.16 24.76
C ASN A 631 -3.16 -21.08 23.55
N ALA A 632 -3.86 -20.60 22.52
CA ALA A 632 -4.02 -21.32 21.26
C ALA A 632 -2.82 -21.13 20.31
N ASP A 633 -1.96 -20.15 20.58
CA ASP A 633 -0.78 -19.83 19.78
C ASP A 633 0.49 -19.94 20.64
N LEU A 634 1.28 -20.99 20.41
CA LEU A 634 2.49 -21.28 21.18
C LEU A 634 3.75 -20.68 20.54
N THR A 635 3.58 -19.79 19.55
CA THR A 635 4.68 -19.18 18.82
C THR A 635 4.82 -17.71 19.18
N TYR A 636 5.99 -17.13 18.97
CA TYR A 636 6.18 -15.68 19.11
C TYR A 636 5.30 -14.93 18.09
N PRO A 637 4.56 -13.85 18.47
CA PRO A 637 4.71 -13.05 19.68
C PRO A 637 3.96 -13.53 20.91
N SER A 638 3.17 -14.62 20.83
CA SER A 638 2.45 -15.17 21.97
C SER A 638 3.35 -15.81 23.03
N ASP A 639 4.36 -16.58 22.59
CA ASP A 639 5.46 -17.04 23.45
C ASP A 639 6.60 -16.01 23.42
N ASN A 640 6.52 -15.04 24.32
CA ASN A 640 7.41 -13.89 24.40
C ASN A 640 8.40 -13.94 25.57
N PHE A 641 8.44 -15.03 26.36
CA PHE A 641 9.45 -15.19 27.41
C PHE A 641 10.85 -15.00 26.84
N ASP A 642 11.65 -14.14 27.47
CA ASP A 642 12.97 -13.78 26.96
C ASP A 642 14.05 -14.59 27.69
N TYR A 643 14.24 -14.31 28.97
CA TYR A 643 15.17 -15.07 29.80
C TYR A 643 14.96 -14.85 31.29
N TYR A 644 15.59 -15.74 32.07
CA TYR A 644 15.94 -15.51 33.46
C TYR A 644 17.45 -15.58 33.72
N SER A 645 17.88 -14.95 34.79
CA SER A 645 19.28 -14.92 35.24
C SER A 645 19.35 -15.02 36.76
N LEU A 646 20.45 -15.59 37.26
CA LEU A 646 20.67 -15.85 38.67
C LEU A 646 21.97 -15.20 39.15
N TRP A 647 21.94 -14.63 40.33
CA TRP A 647 23.12 -14.08 41.00
C TRP A 647 23.21 -14.57 42.43
N ILE A 648 24.45 -14.71 42.91
CA ILE A 648 24.77 -15.03 44.29
C ILE A 648 25.70 -13.95 44.81
N THR A 649 25.31 -13.24 45.86
CA THR A 649 26.11 -12.19 46.48
C THR A 649 26.64 -12.65 47.83
N ARG A 650 27.96 -12.60 48.01
CA ARG A 650 28.58 -12.83 49.33
C ARG A 650 28.34 -11.62 50.23
N GLN A 651 27.99 -11.83 51.48
CA GLN A 651 27.85 -10.76 52.46
C GLN A 651 29.16 -9.98 52.62
N GLY A 652 29.12 -8.67 52.34
CA GLY A 652 30.30 -7.80 52.36
C GLY A 652 31.33 -8.11 51.26
N GLY A 653 30.96 -8.89 50.24
CA GLY A 653 31.86 -9.36 49.19
C GLY A 653 31.26 -9.21 47.77
N PRO A 654 31.84 -9.89 46.78
CA PRO A 654 31.43 -9.78 45.38
C PRO A 654 30.16 -10.57 45.07
N THR A 655 29.57 -10.26 43.90
CA THR A 655 28.46 -10.99 43.30
C THR A 655 28.95 -11.90 42.18
N TYR A 656 28.53 -13.16 42.22
CA TYR A 656 28.74 -14.15 41.16
C TYR A 656 27.47 -14.26 40.30
N ALA A 657 27.62 -14.07 38.98
CA ALA A 657 26.57 -14.37 38.02
C ALA A 657 26.59 -15.87 37.73
N VAL A 658 25.50 -16.57 38.00
CA VAL A 658 25.44 -18.03 37.89
C VAL A 658 25.20 -18.42 36.43
N PRO A 659 26.10 -19.22 35.82
CA PRO A 659 25.83 -19.77 34.51
C PRO A 659 24.63 -20.72 34.54
N ILE A 660 23.75 -20.60 33.54
CA ILE A 660 22.52 -21.36 33.43
C ILE A 660 22.78 -22.60 32.60
N THR A 661 22.62 -23.78 33.22
CA THR A 661 22.81 -25.06 32.54
C THR A 661 21.98 -26.16 33.20
N PRO A 662 21.36 -27.06 32.42
CA PRO A 662 20.60 -28.18 32.97
C PRO A 662 21.50 -29.37 33.39
N VAL A 663 22.78 -29.36 33.02
CA VAL A 663 23.71 -30.50 33.17
C VAL A 663 25.08 -30.05 33.67
N LEU A 664 25.83 -30.96 34.31
CA LEU A 664 27.24 -30.78 34.65
C LEU A 664 28.02 -32.04 34.19
N PRO A 665 29.08 -31.94 33.36
CA PRO A 665 29.71 -30.73 32.80
C PRO A 665 28.74 -29.85 31.98
N PRO A 666 28.90 -28.52 32.00
CA PRO A 666 27.89 -27.62 31.46
C PRO A 666 27.83 -27.68 29.93
N ILE A 667 26.60 -27.61 29.42
CA ILE A 667 26.32 -27.21 28.04
C ILE A 667 25.60 -25.87 28.14
N PHE A 668 26.15 -24.86 27.49
CA PHE A 668 25.61 -23.50 27.51
C PHE A 668 24.94 -23.15 26.18
N GLY A 669 23.90 -22.31 26.26
CA GLY A 669 23.35 -21.64 25.09
C GLY A 669 24.26 -20.52 24.58
N PRO A 670 23.77 -19.69 23.64
CA PRO A 670 24.50 -18.55 23.09
C PRO A 670 24.96 -17.54 24.15
N ASP A 671 24.14 -17.35 25.20
CA ASP A 671 24.50 -16.59 26.40
C ASP A 671 24.47 -17.54 27.62
N PRO A 672 25.63 -17.84 28.23
CA PRO A 672 25.70 -18.78 29.35
C PRO A 672 25.06 -18.24 30.63
N LEU A 673 24.76 -16.95 30.73
CA LEU A 673 24.18 -16.33 31.93
C LEU A 673 22.65 -16.19 31.87
N LYS A 674 22.04 -16.71 30.81
CA LYS A 674 20.60 -16.57 30.54
C LYS A 674 19.95 -17.91 30.26
N GLY A 675 18.90 -18.23 31.01
CA GLY A 675 18.01 -19.33 30.71
C GLY A 675 16.82 -18.83 29.90
N THR A 676 16.66 -19.32 28.66
CA THR A 676 15.65 -18.85 27.71
C THR A 676 14.41 -19.74 27.69
N THR A 677 14.22 -20.60 28.68
CA THR A 677 13.08 -21.50 28.79
C THR A 677 12.36 -21.27 30.10
N ARG A 678 11.03 -21.37 30.09
CA ARG A 678 10.20 -21.31 31.29
C ARG A 678 10.56 -22.47 32.24
N VAL A 679 10.61 -22.20 33.54
CA VAL A 679 10.97 -23.15 34.60
C VAL A 679 9.92 -23.10 35.70
N GLY A 680 9.47 -24.29 36.13
CA GLY A 680 8.45 -24.42 37.17
C GLY A 680 7.06 -23.99 36.69
N ASP A 681 6.13 -23.92 37.63
CA ASP A 681 4.78 -23.41 37.42
C ASP A 681 4.33 -22.60 38.64
N PRO A 682 3.91 -21.33 38.49
CA PRO A 682 3.45 -20.48 39.59
C PRO A 682 2.14 -20.95 40.23
N GLY A 683 1.36 -21.82 39.56
CA GLY A 683 0.03 -22.26 40.00
C GLY A 683 -1.02 -21.15 39.98
N THR A 684 -0.70 -20.02 39.36
CA THR A 684 -1.57 -18.87 39.13
C THR A 684 -1.27 -18.31 37.75
N ARG A 685 -2.26 -17.72 37.06
CA ARG A 685 -2.07 -17.12 35.72
C ARG A 685 -2.51 -15.66 35.69
N CYS A 686 -3.73 -15.37 36.15
CA CYS A 686 -4.15 -14.01 36.47
C CYS A 686 -4.15 -13.84 37.99
N GLU A 687 -3.76 -12.66 38.50
CA GLU A 687 -3.77 -12.35 39.93
C GLU A 687 -5.18 -12.34 40.54
N LEU A 688 -6.24 -12.28 39.72
CA LEU A 688 -7.64 -12.28 40.15
C LEU A 688 -8.49 -13.21 39.27
N SER A 689 -9.28 -14.09 39.90
CA SER A 689 -10.39 -14.77 39.22
C SER A 689 -11.47 -13.73 38.91
N ILE A 690 -11.71 -13.47 37.63
CA ILE A 690 -12.72 -12.51 37.20
C ILE A 690 -14.07 -13.25 37.03
N PRO A 691 -15.16 -12.81 37.68
CA PRO A 691 -16.49 -13.39 37.49
C PRO A 691 -16.88 -13.47 36.02
N GLY A 692 -17.36 -14.63 35.56
CA GLY A 692 -17.75 -14.86 34.16
C GLY A 692 -16.66 -15.43 33.25
N CYS A 693 -15.43 -15.55 33.74
CA CYS A 693 -14.30 -16.05 33.00
C CYS A 693 -13.51 -17.07 33.83
N PRO A 694 -13.89 -18.37 33.77
CA PRO A 694 -13.20 -19.38 34.56
C PRO A 694 -11.74 -19.47 34.11
N PRO A 695 -10.78 -19.49 35.04
CA PRO A 695 -9.39 -19.68 34.67
C PRO A 695 -9.23 -21.01 33.91
N PRO A 696 -8.36 -21.07 32.88
CA PRO A 696 -7.94 -22.34 32.31
C PRO A 696 -7.44 -23.27 33.43
N ALA A 697 -7.66 -24.58 33.33
CA ALA A 697 -7.09 -25.52 34.29
C ALA A 697 -5.56 -25.45 34.22
N PHE A 698 -4.92 -24.95 35.28
CA PHE A 698 -3.47 -24.88 35.39
C PHE A 698 -2.95 -25.88 36.43
N PRO A 699 -1.69 -26.36 36.28
CA PRO A 699 -1.04 -27.20 37.27
C PRO A 699 -1.01 -26.54 38.67
N ALA A 700 -0.93 -27.36 39.71
CA ALA A 700 -0.59 -26.85 41.04
C ALA A 700 0.80 -26.21 41.00
N ARG A 701 1.04 -25.19 41.83
CA ARG A 701 2.35 -24.53 41.93
C ARG A 701 3.45 -25.55 42.20
N PHE A 702 4.52 -25.51 41.41
CA PHE A 702 5.72 -26.32 41.65
C PHE A 702 7.00 -25.59 41.21
N PRO A 703 8.08 -25.66 41.99
CA PRO A 703 9.39 -25.20 41.54
C PRO A 703 10.02 -26.21 40.57
N GLY A 704 10.66 -25.70 39.53
CA GLY A 704 11.52 -26.46 38.62
C GLY A 704 13.00 -26.27 38.96
N VAL A 705 13.88 -26.94 38.20
CA VAL A 705 15.32 -26.75 38.29
C VAL A 705 15.73 -25.58 37.41
N LEU A 706 16.14 -24.47 38.03
CA LEU A 706 16.61 -23.26 37.33
C LEU A 706 17.99 -23.47 36.70
N THR A 707 18.91 -24.14 37.40
CA THR A 707 20.24 -24.48 36.90
C THR A 707 20.89 -25.50 37.83
N LYS A 708 21.93 -26.18 37.34
CA LYS A 708 22.85 -26.96 38.18
C LYS A 708 24.05 -26.11 38.56
N LEU A 709 24.11 -25.71 39.83
CA LEU A 709 25.24 -25.00 40.42
C LEU A 709 26.38 -25.96 40.72
N ASP A 710 27.61 -25.54 40.43
CA ASP A 710 28.81 -26.25 40.85
C ASP A 710 29.32 -25.68 42.17
N LEU A 711 29.19 -26.43 43.27
CA LEU A 711 29.54 -25.98 44.61
C LEU A 711 31.04 -25.71 44.80
N ARG A 712 31.90 -26.12 43.86
CA ARG A 712 33.32 -25.76 43.87
C ARG A 712 33.53 -24.24 43.92
N ILE A 713 32.57 -23.44 43.46
CA ILE A 713 32.65 -21.97 43.54
C ILE A 713 32.75 -21.43 44.97
N PHE A 714 32.32 -22.21 45.98
CA PHE A 714 32.36 -21.81 47.38
C PHE A 714 33.62 -22.27 48.10
N ASP A 715 34.41 -23.19 47.54
CA ASP A 715 35.68 -23.65 48.12
C ASP A 715 36.86 -22.91 47.48
N ALA A 716 37.62 -22.14 48.26
CA ALA A 716 38.71 -21.32 47.72
C ALA A 716 39.80 -22.14 47.00
N VAL A 717 39.98 -23.42 47.37
CA VAL A 717 40.93 -24.32 46.71
C VAL A 717 40.42 -24.76 45.35
N CYS A 718 39.17 -25.24 45.26
CA CYS A 718 38.61 -25.70 43.99
C CYS A 718 38.15 -24.57 43.07
N ALA A 719 37.69 -23.43 43.61
CA ALA A 719 37.25 -22.27 42.82
C ALA A 719 38.38 -21.70 41.94
N ALA A 720 39.62 -21.75 42.42
CA ALA A 720 40.79 -21.22 41.71
C ALA A 720 41.12 -21.96 40.40
N VAL A 721 40.62 -23.18 40.23
CA VAL A 721 40.85 -24.00 39.03
C VAL A 721 39.63 -24.08 38.10
N LEU A 722 38.54 -23.39 38.43
CA LEU A 722 37.35 -23.35 37.57
C LEU A 722 37.60 -22.44 36.35
N PRO A 723 37.29 -22.91 35.13
CA PRO A 723 37.38 -22.07 33.94
C PRO A 723 36.16 -21.12 33.85
N PRO A 724 36.29 -19.95 33.18
CA PRO A 724 35.13 -19.16 32.77
C PRO A 724 34.16 -19.99 31.91
N PRO A 725 32.83 -19.76 32.01
CA PRO A 725 32.13 -18.78 32.83
C PRO A 725 31.86 -19.24 34.29
N LEU A 726 32.36 -20.41 34.71
CA LEU A 726 32.12 -20.96 36.07
C LEU A 726 33.02 -20.37 37.15
N ALA A 727 34.10 -19.68 36.78
CA ALA A 727 35.04 -19.09 37.72
C ALA A 727 34.38 -17.95 38.52
N PRO A 728 34.32 -18.04 39.87
CA PRO A 728 33.76 -16.96 40.66
C PRO A 728 34.77 -15.80 40.78
N PRO A 729 34.30 -14.56 41.04
CA PRO A 729 35.18 -13.41 41.20
C PRO A 729 36.07 -13.54 42.44
N PRO A 730 37.25 -12.87 42.48
CA PRO A 730 38.13 -12.87 43.64
C PRO A 730 37.41 -12.43 44.91
N GLY A 731 37.62 -13.16 46.01
CA GLY A 731 36.95 -12.90 47.29
C GLY A 731 35.53 -13.46 47.40
N PHE A 732 35.04 -14.22 46.41
CA PHE A 732 33.74 -14.89 46.51
C PHE A 732 33.80 -16.18 47.35
N ALA A 733 34.79 -17.04 47.09
CA ALA A 733 34.92 -18.34 47.74
C ALA A 733 35.39 -18.24 49.22
N LEU A 734 35.15 -19.30 49.99
CA LEU A 734 35.52 -19.42 51.40
C LEU A 734 36.75 -20.30 51.58
N GLU A 735 37.62 -19.93 52.50
CA GLU A 735 38.62 -20.85 53.05
C GLU A 735 37.91 -22.00 53.79
N ARG A 736 38.53 -23.18 53.79
CA ARG A 736 38.00 -24.34 54.54
C ARG A 736 37.93 -24.02 56.03
N GLY A 737 36.89 -24.48 56.69
CA GLY A 737 36.54 -24.17 58.07
C GLY A 737 35.87 -22.80 58.29
N LYS A 738 35.59 -22.01 57.24
CA LYS A 738 34.90 -20.71 57.35
C LYS A 738 33.46 -20.79 56.87
N CYS A 739 32.62 -19.93 57.45
CA CYS A 739 31.24 -19.72 57.02
C CYS A 739 31.00 -18.25 56.67
N CYS A 740 30.08 -17.99 55.74
CA CYS A 740 29.66 -16.63 55.38
C CYS A 740 28.21 -16.63 54.88
N GLY A 741 27.51 -15.51 55.04
CA GLY A 741 26.20 -15.30 54.44
C GLY A 741 26.31 -15.10 52.93
N TYR A 742 25.42 -15.73 52.17
CA TYR A 742 25.21 -15.51 50.74
C TYR A 742 23.75 -15.21 50.49
N ALA A 743 23.47 -14.41 49.46
CA ALA A 743 22.12 -14.10 49.03
C ALA A 743 21.93 -14.45 47.55
N PHE A 744 20.90 -15.24 47.26
CA PHE A 744 20.52 -15.64 45.91
C PHE A 744 19.42 -14.73 45.40
N GLN A 745 19.55 -14.25 44.16
CA GLN A 745 18.53 -13.45 43.50
C GLN A 745 18.28 -13.98 42.10
N LEU A 746 17.00 -14.10 41.77
CA LEU A 746 16.52 -14.48 40.45
C LEU A 746 15.89 -13.26 39.78
N TYR A 747 16.20 -13.08 38.50
CA TYR A 747 15.56 -12.14 37.61
C TYR A 747 14.86 -12.90 36.50
N ALA A 748 13.69 -12.46 36.10
CA ALA A 748 13.03 -12.92 34.87
C ALA A 748 12.52 -11.71 34.09
N GLN A 749 12.54 -11.80 32.76
CA GLN A 749 11.92 -10.85 31.85
C GLN A 749 11.36 -11.53 30.61
N ASP A 750 10.44 -10.84 29.94
CA ASP A 750 9.90 -11.20 28.63
C ASP A 750 10.32 -10.17 27.55
N LYS A 751 9.70 -10.28 26.37
CA LYS A 751 9.90 -9.37 25.23
C LYS A 751 8.76 -8.34 25.06
N THR A 752 7.93 -8.10 26.06
CA THR A 752 6.80 -7.15 25.99
C THR A 752 7.28 -5.72 25.91
N TRP A 753 6.82 -4.99 24.90
CA TRP A 753 7.17 -3.59 24.67
C TRP A 753 6.31 -2.65 25.49
N SER A 754 6.95 -1.63 26.02
CA SER A 754 6.29 -0.46 26.61
C SER A 754 6.94 0.80 26.04
N ASP A 755 6.42 1.98 26.38
CA ASP A 755 7.05 3.24 25.96
C ASP A 755 8.51 3.40 26.48
N ALA A 756 8.90 2.67 27.53
CA ALA A 756 10.26 2.64 28.04
C ALA A 756 11.20 1.69 27.24
N GLY A 757 10.66 0.86 26.35
CA GLY A 757 11.37 -0.11 25.53
C GLY A 757 10.95 -1.57 25.80
N PRO A 758 11.61 -2.55 25.14
CA PRO A 758 11.34 -3.97 25.30
C PRO A 758 11.69 -4.49 26.71
N GLY A 759 10.81 -5.32 27.29
CA GLY A 759 10.99 -6.00 28.57
C GLY A 759 10.96 -5.09 29.81
N TRP A 760 10.69 -3.80 29.65
CA TRP A 760 10.82 -2.83 30.76
C TRP A 760 9.75 -2.97 31.84
N CYS A 761 8.52 -3.32 31.43
CA CYS A 761 7.39 -3.40 32.35
C CYS A 761 7.11 -4.85 32.79
N HIS A 762 7.58 -5.83 32.03
CA HIS A 762 7.47 -7.26 32.33
C HIS A 762 8.85 -7.82 32.71
N ARG A 763 9.31 -7.38 33.88
CA ARG A 763 10.50 -7.89 34.52
C ARG A 763 10.33 -7.90 36.02
N ILE A 764 10.91 -8.90 36.67
CA ILE A 764 10.76 -9.09 38.10
C ILE A 764 12.06 -9.59 38.70
N TRP A 765 12.36 -9.07 39.90
CA TRP A 765 13.44 -9.55 40.75
C TRP A 765 12.84 -10.22 41.96
N THR A 766 13.36 -11.38 42.34
CA THR A 766 13.04 -11.95 43.64
C THR A 766 13.72 -11.15 44.74
N PRO A 767 13.12 -11.13 45.95
CA PRO A 767 13.85 -10.74 47.15
C PRO A 767 15.13 -11.59 47.29
N PRO A 768 16.21 -11.06 47.89
CA PRO A 768 17.39 -11.85 48.19
C PRO A 768 17.07 -13.01 49.14
N TRP A 769 17.31 -14.24 48.69
CA TRP A 769 17.18 -15.43 49.52
C TRP A 769 18.50 -15.73 50.21
N ALA A 770 18.56 -15.48 51.51
CA ALA A 770 19.79 -15.57 52.30
C ALA A 770 20.02 -16.99 52.87
N VAL A 771 21.27 -17.44 52.84
CA VAL A 771 21.73 -18.69 53.44
C VAL A 771 23.16 -18.51 53.96
N CYS A 772 23.47 -19.07 55.14
CA CYS A 772 24.86 -19.19 55.57
C CYS A 772 25.47 -20.44 54.92
N ILE A 773 26.57 -20.26 54.20
CA ILE A 773 27.31 -21.37 53.59
C ILE A 773 28.60 -21.56 54.37
N CYS A 774 28.84 -22.78 54.81
CA CYS A 774 30.03 -23.23 55.53
C CYS A 774 30.88 -24.13 54.64
N ASN A 775 32.13 -23.75 54.41
CA ASN A 775 33.09 -24.59 53.73
C ASN A 775 33.71 -25.59 54.72
N ASP A 776 32.98 -26.66 55.05
CA ASP A 776 33.35 -27.71 55.99
C ASP A 776 33.95 -28.97 55.33
N VAL A 777 34.33 -28.89 54.05
CA VAL A 777 35.07 -30.00 53.40
C VAL A 777 36.45 -30.15 54.03
N ASP A 778 36.80 -31.40 54.33
CA ASP A 778 38.06 -31.73 55.00
C ASP A 778 39.26 -31.24 54.16
N GLU A 779 40.31 -30.73 54.81
CA GLU A 779 41.60 -30.60 54.16
C GLU A 779 42.01 -31.99 53.65
N ARG A 780 42.41 -32.12 52.39
CA ARG A 780 42.98 -33.40 51.96
C ARG A 780 44.14 -33.69 52.92
N PRO A 781 44.28 -34.92 53.44
CA PRO A 781 45.54 -35.30 54.05
C PRO A 781 46.59 -35.03 52.99
N THR A 782 47.55 -34.17 53.30
CA THR A 782 48.79 -34.05 52.53
C THR A 782 49.37 -35.46 52.44
N GLU A 783 49.16 -36.14 51.31
CA GLU A 783 49.93 -37.33 50.98
C GLU A 783 51.39 -36.90 50.98
N ILE A 784 52.11 -37.43 51.96
CA ILE A 784 53.56 -37.37 52.06
C ILE A 784 54.09 -38.08 50.82
N VAL A 785 54.45 -37.30 49.79
CA VAL A 785 55.34 -37.78 48.74
C VAL A 785 56.73 -37.86 49.36
N ARG A 786 57.16 -39.09 49.69
CA ARG A 786 58.56 -39.46 49.79
C ARG A 786 58.96 -40.24 48.56
#